data_AF-A0AAR5PMH0-F1
#
_entry.id   AF-A0AAR5PMH0-F1
#
_cell.length_a   1.000
_cell.length_b   1.000
_cell.length_c   1.000
_cell.angle_alpha   90.00
_cell.angle_beta   90.00
_cell.angle_gamma   90.00
#
_symmetry.space_group_name_H-M   'P 1'
#
loop_
_entity.id
_entity.type
_entity.pdbx_description
1 polymer ?
#
loop_
_entity_poly.entity_id
_entity_poly.type
_entity_poly.pdbx_seq_one_letter_code
_entity_poly.pdbx_strand_id
1 'polypeptide(L)'
;MDNIQDESWTIYKASQYLPAVLSDPNKGKQTNFFTRTWGDAFVEKTIIEKSPFLPEITYAHFDQYLRKYGKRTKRHQRLSQLSNDEIIQPSTSSWETPYSQNKLNLIPLIYMQNEFNLNDPKIFSQVFENKSKSEHDVQDELSFYLDIVEEQIAKQVSQKSGAFFHAMTSHDTIMEQMGTASNEVRVLRSKVQRMDKCLTSDALKLMALARSKTNHKTLVNKLKLMATVLQTQPTLQLLLSSSDYVGALELIAGTQEVLAKELAGVTSLRHLPSQLKEMSKLIDKMLSTEFERYAAADLHRPLNSDEGVLEQERLVSLAAGLLRQNHLQFLEVYRLEAVTAAQALLKQLMIEQLADADDELNELTGSGEVAPTMDSAHWLKVLKSGSEALVKLMHRVRAVHDVVKETADVTCGLRENTIISPSSAEHFLSQDDHVQVTKKLKVLLTSVCDYCNERLAALVSTQSDNNTVTAHQVADLAKIVEEFTNACEEISGKQSAALKAAFKIQAGNYVHKFNMQRKNKLALLLDAERWKSADVPTEIQLLIDKMAMGDVIKSLPGSPCEQEMSTKHSSKPLPALKVGSQNYVTVGAVLILIRLVSEYCVCAYDLQLLSPVIGRNLIELLRTFNSRSCQLVLGAGALRTAGLKTITSTNLALASRSLQLVLWIIPHIRNNFQSLSGDNFNGFDSVERDIGHHIQQLEAKVLSIMNTLLGDQLSDWEAKPPVPSKHFRNISRHLTKLHEAVSSVLPEEQISDIYQEIHKNFKTRIREQILRMNIQSNGGPQHGIVTTEVIFYLQTMKMLKVLPAKCVSDNAMEDIWDR
;
A
#
# COMPACT_ATOMS: atom_id res chain seq x y z
N MET A 1 55.09 -27.43 63.30
CA MET A 1 56.36 -27.89 63.88
C MET A 1 56.09 -28.16 65.35
N ASP A 2 56.50 -29.35 65.79
CA ASP A 2 56.76 -29.79 67.18
C ASP A 2 55.53 -29.81 68.11
N ASN A 3 55.33 -30.76 69.02
CA ASN A 3 56.28 -31.59 69.74
C ASN A 3 55.47 -32.79 70.26
N ILE A 4 55.98 -34.01 70.10
CA ILE A 4 55.45 -35.17 70.80
C ILE A 4 55.91 -35.02 72.26
N GLN A 5 54.96 -34.80 73.16
CA GLN A 5 55.14 -35.05 74.60
C GLN A 5 54.22 -36.19 75.01
N ASP A 6 54.84 -37.26 75.51
CA ASP A 6 54.21 -38.45 76.06
C ASP A 6 53.26 -38.12 77.21
N GLU A 7 51.99 -38.51 77.07
CA GLU A 7 51.06 -38.61 78.19
C GLU A 7 50.52 -40.05 78.37
N SER A 8 50.81 -40.56 79.56
CA SER A 8 50.58 -41.88 80.15
C SER A 8 49.37 -42.71 79.66
N TRP A 9 49.58 -44.02 79.57
CA TRP A 9 48.58 -45.04 79.27
C TRP A 9 47.57 -45.16 80.43
N THR A 10 46.27 -45.12 80.12
CA THR A 10 45.17 -45.28 81.09
C THR A 10 44.20 -46.37 80.62
N ILE A 11 43.57 -47.09 81.56
CA ILE A 11 42.67 -48.25 81.33
C ILE A 11 41.55 -47.97 80.31
N TYR A 12 41.12 -46.72 80.13
CA TYR A 12 40.11 -46.34 79.14
C TYR A 12 40.62 -46.25 77.68
N LYS A 13 41.93 -46.46 77.43
CA LYS A 13 42.51 -46.67 76.09
C LYS A 13 42.51 -48.15 75.67
N ALA A 14 42.14 -49.09 76.56
CA ALA A 14 42.21 -50.53 76.32
C ALA A 14 40.94 -51.12 75.65
N SER A 15 40.44 -50.48 74.59
CA SER A 15 39.43 -51.09 73.72
C SER A 15 39.88 -51.04 72.26
N GLN A 16 40.91 -51.84 71.94
CA GLN A 16 41.28 -52.15 70.55
C GLN A 16 40.80 -53.56 70.20
N TYR A 17 40.30 -53.74 68.98
CA TYR A 17 39.94 -55.05 68.44
C TYR A 17 41.23 -55.84 68.16
N LEU A 18 41.45 -56.94 68.88
CA LEU A 18 42.65 -57.78 68.85
C LEU A 18 43.13 -58.19 67.43
N PRO A 19 42.26 -58.47 66.44
CA PRO A 19 42.71 -58.81 65.10
C PRO A 19 43.31 -57.63 64.29
N ALA A 20 42.95 -56.38 64.60
CA ALA A 20 43.42 -55.21 63.85
C ALA A 20 44.86 -54.80 64.23
N VAL A 21 45.24 -55.04 65.49
CA VAL A 21 46.61 -54.78 66.01
C VAL A 21 47.62 -55.79 65.47
N LEU A 22 47.17 -57.01 65.15
CA LEU A 22 48.01 -58.07 64.61
C LEU A 22 48.32 -57.91 63.11
N SER A 23 47.56 -57.08 62.39
CA SER A 23 47.75 -56.87 60.96
C SER A 23 48.57 -55.62 60.59
N ASP A 24 48.53 -54.53 61.38
CA ASP A 24 49.38 -53.36 61.15
C ASP A 24 49.39 -52.40 62.36
N PRO A 25 50.50 -52.25 63.12
CA PRO A 25 50.51 -51.53 64.40
C PRO A 25 50.49 -49.99 64.28
N ASN A 26 50.67 -49.42 63.08
CA ASN A 26 50.73 -47.97 62.86
C ASN A 26 49.40 -47.34 62.40
N LYS A 27 48.31 -48.10 62.28
CA LYS A 27 47.00 -47.57 61.85
C LYS A 27 46.11 -47.19 63.04
N GLY A 28 45.71 -45.92 63.08
CA GLY A 28 44.80 -45.35 64.08
C GLY A 28 43.33 -45.83 63.96
N LYS A 29 42.55 -45.51 64.99
CA LYS A 29 41.18 -46.00 65.28
C LYS A 29 40.21 -45.89 64.08
N GLN A 30 39.75 -47.01 63.54
CA GLN A 30 38.67 -47.08 62.54
C GLN A 30 37.30 -46.99 63.23
N THR A 31 36.51 -45.96 62.93
CA THR A 31 35.31 -45.62 63.72
C THR A 31 33.98 -46.18 63.19
N ASN A 32 33.91 -46.70 61.94
CA ASN A 32 32.66 -47.21 61.36
C ASN A 32 32.86 -48.44 60.44
N PHE A 33 31.80 -49.25 60.28
CA PHE A 33 31.81 -50.45 59.41
C PHE A 33 32.14 -50.14 57.94
N PHE A 34 31.77 -48.95 57.45
CA PHE A 34 31.97 -48.54 56.05
C PHE A 34 33.41 -48.08 55.74
N THR A 35 34.16 -47.56 56.71
CA THR A 35 35.59 -47.25 56.53
C THR A 35 36.47 -48.50 56.55
N ARG A 36 35.96 -49.63 57.07
CA ARG A 36 36.62 -50.95 57.06
C ARG A 36 36.89 -51.51 55.66
N THR A 37 36.06 -51.15 54.68
CA THR A 37 36.15 -51.73 53.32
C THR A 37 36.74 -50.75 52.31
N TRP A 38 36.37 -49.46 52.34
CA TRP A 38 36.68 -48.53 51.23
C TRP A 38 37.59 -47.35 51.63
N GLY A 39 38.14 -47.34 52.85
CA GLY A 39 39.10 -46.34 53.33
C GLY A 39 38.48 -45.01 53.78
N ASP A 40 39.25 -44.21 54.52
CA ASP A 40 38.78 -42.96 55.16
C ASP A 40 38.39 -41.84 54.17
N ALA A 41 38.68 -42.02 52.87
CA ALA A 41 38.27 -41.12 51.80
C ALA A 41 36.80 -41.34 51.35
N PHE A 42 36.16 -42.44 51.76
CA PHE A 42 34.82 -42.82 51.29
C PHE A 42 33.66 -42.16 52.06
N VAL A 43 33.92 -41.44 53.15
CA VAL A 43 32.88 -40.62 53.79
C VAL A 43 32.90 -39.23 53.16
N GLU A 44 31.90 -38.96 52.33
CA GLU A 44 31.68 -37.67 51.70
C GLU A 44 31.58 -36.59 52.81
N LYS A 45 32.60 -35.72 52.92
CA LYS A 45 32.62 -34.59 53.87
C LYS A 45 31.67 -33.50 53.38
N THR A 46 30.38 -33.76 53.44
CA THR A 46 29.36 -32.72 53.35
C THR A 46 29.25 -32.07 54.74
N ILE A 47 29.62 -30.80 54.84
CA ILE A 47 29.39 -30.00 56.04
C ILE A 47 27.88 -29.78 56.11
N ILE A 48 27.19 -30.57 56.93
CA ILE A 48 25.78 -30.34 57.24
C ILE A 48 25.73 -29.11 58.14
N GLU A 49 25.15 -28.01 57.64
CA GLU A 49 24.91 -26.84 58.48
C GLU A 49 23.90 -27.15 59.59
N LYS A 50 24.14 -26.61 60.79
CA LYS A 50 23.36 -26.92 62.00
C LYS A 50 21.92 -26.39 61.86
N SER A 51 20.94 -27.27 62.13
CA SER A 51 19.52 -26.92 62.15
C SER A 51 19.21 -25.88 63.26
N PRO A 52 18.52 -24.76 62.94
CA PRO A 52 18.22 -23.69 63.90
C PRO A 52 17.15 -24.06 64.94
N PHE A 53 16.57 -25.27 64.87
CA PHE A 53 15.43 -25.68 65.70
C PHE A 53 15.77 -26.68 66.83
N LEU A 54 17.05 -27.00 67.06
CA LEU A 54 17.47 -27.86 68.16
C LEU A 54 18.46 -27.12 69.10
N PRO A 55 18.19 -27.04 70.42
CA PRO A 55 19.12 -26.42 71.37
C PRO A 55 20.37 -27.28 71.57
N GLU A 56 21.54 -26.63 71.63
CA GLU A 56 22.83 -27.30 71.78
C GLU A 56 23.00 -27.83 73.22
N ILE A 57 23.03 -29.15 73.38
CA ILE A 57 23.17 -29.80 74.70
C ILE A 57 24.64 -29.78 75.12
N THR A 58 24.98 -29.02 76.14
CA THR A 58 26.34 -28.96 76.72
C THR A 58 26.47 -29.83 77.98
N TYR A 59 27.70 -30.18 78.36
CA TYR A 59 28.01 -31.03 79.51
C TYR A 59 27.42 -30.51 80.83
N ALA A 60 27.15 -29.20 80.91
CA ALA A 60 26.49 -28.56 82.05
C ALA A 60 25.07 -29.10 82.33
N HIS A 61 24.34 -29.56 81.31
CA HIS A 61 22.99 -30.11 81.49
C HIS A 61 22.99 -31.46 82.23
N PHE A 62 24.11 -32.18 82.25
CA PHE A 62 24.26 -33.47 82.95
C PHE A 62 24.79 -33.32 84.39
N ASP A 63 25.15 -32.11 84.81
CA ASP A 63 25.77 -31.87 86.13
C ASP A 63 24.81 -32.21 87.28
N GLN A 64 23.51 -31.99 87.09
CA GLN A 64 22.47 -32.33 88.07
C GLN A 64 22.32 -33.86 88.23
N TYR A 65 22.45 -34.62 87.14
CA TYR A 65 22.42 -36.08 87.18
C TYR A 65 23.67 -36.65 87.87
N LEU A 66 24.85 -36.15 87.52
CA LEU A 66 26.12 -36.57 88.11
C LEU A 66 26.19 -36.26 89.61
N ARG A 67 25.68 -35.10 90.06
CA ARG A 67 25.57 -34.76 91.49
C ARG A 67 24.62 -35.69 92.25
N LYS A 68 23.50 -36.07 91.64
CA LYS A 68 22.45 -36.87 92.30
C LYS A 68 22.85 -38.34 92.47
N TYR A 69 23.47 -38.94 91.46
CA TYR A 69 23.82 -40.37 91.48
C TYR A 69 25.29 -40.64 91.83
N GLY A 70 26.21 -39.70 91.58
CA GLY A 70 27.64 -39.90 91.84
C GLY A 70 27.99 -40.17 93.31
N LYS A 71 27.22 -39.63 94.27
CA LYS A 71 27.41 -39.93 95.71
C LYS A 71 27.07 -41.39 96.06
N ARG A 72 26.03 -41.96 95.44
CA ARG A 72 25.64 -43.36 95.66
C ARG A 72 26.64 -44.33 95.04
N THR A 73 27.13 -44.05 93.84
CA THR A 73 28.15 -44.89 93.18
C THR A 73 29.45 -44.90 93.98
N LYS A 74 29.91 -43.75 94.49
CA LYS A 74 31.09 -43.68 95.36
C LYS A 74 30.90 -44.43 96.68
N ARG A 75 29.70 -44.44 97.26
CA ARG A 75 29.38 -45.23 98.47
C ARG A 75 29.36 -46.74 98.20
N HIS A 76 28.79 -47.15 97.07
CA HIS A 76 28.74 -48.57 96.67
C HIS A 76 30.14 -49.12 96.39
N GLN A 77 31.01 -48.31 95.77
CA GLN A 77 32.39 -48.70 95.48
C GLN A 77 33.23 -48.84 96.77
N ARG A 78 32.97 -48.00 97.79
CA ARG A 78 33.60 -48.14 99.12
C ARG A 78 33.11 -49.37 99.88
N LEU A 79 31.80 -49.68 99.82
CA LEU A 79 31.24 -50.86 100.51
C LEU A 79 31.69 -52.18 99.85
N SER A 80 31.82 -52.20 98.52
CA SER A 80 32.33 -53.36 97.78
C SER A 80 33.81 -53.65 98.04
N GLN A 81 34.60 -52.66 98.46
CA GLN A 81 36.02 -52.86 98.79
C GLN A 81 36.24 -53.36 100.22
N LEU A 82 35.25 -53.21 101.11
CA LEU A 82 35.32 -53.65 102.52
C LEU A 82 34.74 -55.05 102.74
N SER A 83 34.03 -55.63 101.76
CA SER A 83 33.26 -56.88 101.91
C SER A 83 33.99 -58.15 101.47
N ASN A 84 35.28 -58.10 101.14
CA ASN A 84 36.00 -59.24 100.55
C ASN A 84 36.92 -60.02 101.51
N ASP A 85 37.11 -59.60 102.77
CA ASP A 85 38.17 -60.14 103.64
C ASP A 85 37.71 -60.94 104.90
N GLU A 86 36.42 -61.20 105.13
CA GLU A 86 36.01 -62.08 106.25
C GLU A 86 34.94 -63.12 105.85
N ILE A 87 35.42 -64.36 105.72
CA ILE A 87 34.68 -65.62 105.74
C ILE A 87 34.42 -65.97 107.22
N ILE A 88 33.18 -66.26 107.63
CA ILE A 88 32.78 -67.22 108.69
C ILE A 88 31.23 -67.31 108.76
N GLN A 89 30.72 -68.54 108.81
CA GLN A 89 29.33 -68.89 109.15
C GLN A 89 29.08 -68.76 110.69
N PRO A 90 28.08 -69.43 111.29
CA PRO A 90 26.88 -68.86 111.90
C PRO A 90 26.95 -68.81 113.44
N SER A 91 26.05 -68.08 114.09
CA SER A 91 25.80 -68.21 115.54
C SER A 91 24.33 -68.51 115.83
N THR A 92 24.11 -69.81 115.95
CA THR A 92 23.36 -70.49 117.02
C THR A 92 22.72 -69.63 118.14
N SER A 93 21.47 -69.96 118.47
CA SER A 93 20.99 -70.08 119.86
C SER A 93 20.33 -71.45 119.96
N SER A 94 20.97 -72.41 120.66
CA SER A 94 20.63 -72.84 122.04
C SER A 94 19.13 -73.07 122.17
N TRP A 95 18.62 -74.28 122.44
CA TRP A 95 18.72 -74.95 123.74
C TRP A 95 19.03 -76.44 123.59
N GLU A 96 20.10 -76.87 124.27
CA GLU A 96 20.37 -78.26 124.58
C GLU A 96 19.40 -78.77 125.66
N THR A 97 18.95 -80.00 125.54
CA THR A 97 18.79 -80.89 126.70
C THR A 97 19.56 -82.18 126.43
N PRO A 98 20.18 -82.77 127.47
CA PRO A 98 21.49 -83.39 127.38
C PRO A 98 21.41 -84.89 127.64
N TYR A 99 20.93 -85.66 126.65
CA TYR A 99 20.88 -87.14 126.78
C TYR A 99 21.29 -87.92 125.52
N SER A 100 21.59 -87.26 124.40
CA SER A 100 21.71 -87.96 123.10
C SER A 100 23.14 -88.13 122.60
N GLN A 101 24.15 -87.53 123.25
CA GLN A 101 25.55 -87.64 122.79
C GLN A 101 26.27 -88.91 123.24
N ASN A 102 25.69 -89.74 124.11
CA ASN A 102 26.35 -90.97 124.59
C ASN A 102 25.87 -92.27 123.94
N LYS A 103 24.85 -92.25 123.05
CA LYS A 103 24.30 -93.49 122.49
C LYS A 103 25.05 -94.05 121.27
N LEU A 104 25.83 -93.23 120.56
CA LEU A 104 26.62 -93.70 119.41
C LEU A 104 27.89 -94.46 119.83
N ASN A 105 28.43 -94.21 121.03
CA ASN A 105 29.60 -94.92 121.56
C ASN A 105 29.27 -96.33 122.12
N LEU A 106 28.00 -96.68 122.25
CA LEU A 106 27.58 -98.02 122.68
C LEU A 106 27.73 -99.05 121.55
N ILE A 107 27.73 -98.62 120.29
CA ILE A 107 27.93 -99.47 119.12
C ILE A 107 29.44 -99.74 118.97
N PRO A 108 29.91 -101.00 118.99
CA PRO A 108 31.31 -101.31 118.72
C PRO A 108 31.74 -100.73 117.37
N LEU A 109 32.85 -99.98 117.36
CA LEU A 109 33.42 -99.30 116.19
C LEU A 109 33.68 -100.22 114.99
N ILE A 110 33.71 -101.53 115.20
CA ILE A 110 33.84 -102.56 114.16
C ILE A 110 32.67 -102.47 113.15
N TYR A 111 31.46 -102.13 113.60
CA TYR A 111 30.29 -101.99 112.71
C TYR A 111 30.26 -100.68 111.91
N MET A 112 31.05 -99.68 112.30
CA MET A 112 31.17 -98.40 111.57
C MET A 112 32.36 -98.37 110.59
N GLN A 113 33.04 -99.51 110.38
CA GLN A 113 34.08 -99.63 109.36
C GLN A 113 33.45 -99.93 107.99
N ASN A 114 33.87 -99.19 106.97
CA ASN A 114 33.33 -99.28 105.60
C ASN A 114 33.57 -100.65 104.91
N GLU A 115 34.40 -101.54 105.46
CA GLU A 115 34.75 -102.86 104.90
C GLU A 115 34.56 -103.99 105.92
N PHE A 116 33.37 -104.04 106.53
CA PHE A 116 32.98 -105.16 107.40
C PHE A 116 32.79 -106.44 106.57
N ASN A 117 33.73 -107.38 106.67
CA ASN A 117 33.71 -108.64 105.92
C ASN A 117 33.80 -109.85 106.86
N LEU A 118 32.68 -110.58 107.01
CA LEU A 118 32.53 -111.70 107.95
C LEU A 118 33.32 -112.97 107.57
N ASN A 119 33.93 -113.00 106.38
CA ASN A 119 34.71 -114.14 105.89
C ASN A 119 36.10 -114.26 106.55
N ASP A 120 36.60 -113.23 107.24
CA ASP A 120 37.89 -113.28 107.90
C ASP A 120 37.80 -113.97 109.27
N PRO A 121 38.50 -115.09 109.51
CA PRO A 121 38.37 -115.89 110.73
C PRO A 121 38.65 -115.13 112.03
N LYS A 122 39.46 -114.06 111.98
CA LYS A 122 39.80 -113.22 113.14
C LYS A 122 38.70 -112.20 113.50
N ILE A 123 38.00 -111.68 112.49
CA ILE A 123 36.88 -110.75 112.71
C ILE A 123 35.66 -111.54 113.17
N PHE A 124 35.44 -112.72 112.57
CA PHE A 124 34.41 -113.64 113.02
C PHE A 124 34.65 -114.11 114.46
N SER A 125 35.89 -114.44 114.83
CA SER A 125 36.19 -114.83 116.22
C SER A 125 35.95 -113.68 117.19
N GLN A 126 36.30 -112.44 116.86
CA GLN A 126 36.04 -111.28 117.74
C GLN A 126 34.56 -110.94 117.92
N VAL A 127 33.71 -111.21 116.91
CA VAL A 127 32.24 -111.03 117.03
C VAL A 127 31.60 -112.14 117.89
N PHE A 128 32.19 -113.34 117.93
CA PHE A 128 31.64 -114.52 118.61
C PHE A 128 32.49 -115.06 119.79
N GLU A 129 33.47 -114.30 120.32
CA GLU A 129 34.55 -114.84 121.17
C GLU A 129 34.15 -115.33 122.58
N ASN A 130 32.87 -115.28 122.94
CA ASN A 130 32.39 -115.89 124.17
C ASN A 130 31.53 -117.11 123.84
N LYS A 131 32.06 -118.31 124.09
CA LYS A 131 31.39 -119.62 123.96
C LYS A 131 30.17 -119.83 124.89
N SER A 132 29.48 -118.76 125.29
CA SER A 132 28.38 -118.79 126.25
C SER A 132 27.29 -117.74 126.00
N LYS A 133 27.00 -117.36 124.75
CA LYS A 133 25.81 -116.58 124.41
C LYS A 133 25.01 -117.24 123.28
N SER A 134 23.68 -117.13 123.39
CA SER A 134 22.72 -117.69 122.43
C SER A 134 22.51 -116.72 121.24
N GLU A 135 22.10 -117.25 120.08
CA GLU A 135 21.90 -116.43 118.85
C GLU A 135 20.92 -115.26 119.06
N HIS A 136 19.93 -115.41 119.94
CA HIS A 136 18.94 -114.37 120.22
C HIS A 136 19.55 -113.10 120.84
N ASP A 137 20.55 -113.25 121.71
CA ASP A 137 21.13 -112.10 122.44
C ASP A 137 21.87 -111.13 121.51
N VAL A 138 22.43 -111.63 120.39
CA VAL A 138 23.19 -110.81 119.43
C VAL A 138 22.26 -110.07 118.47
N GLN A 139 21.12 -110.67 118.12
CA GLN A 139 20.13 -110.05 117.22
C GLN A 139 19.40 -108.87 117.88
N ASP A 140 19.11 -108.97 119.17
CA ASP A 140 18.50 -107.89 119.94
C ASP A 140 19.45 -106.68 120.08
N GLU A 141 20.75 -106.94 120.26
CA GLU A 141 21.76 -105.89 120.38
C GLU A 141 21.94 -105.10 119.06
N LEU A 142 21.91 -105.78 117.91
CA LEU A 142 21.96 -105.13 116.59
C LEU A 142 20.70 -104.32 116.27
N SER A 143 19.51 -104.80 116.65
CA SER A 143 18.26 -104.07 116.43
C SER A 143 18.23 -102.76 117.23
N PHE A 144 18.73 -102.77 118.46
CA PHE A 144 18.85 -101.57 119.28
C PHE A 144 19.76 -100.50 118.66
N TYR A 145 20.81 -100.90 117.95
CA TYR A 145 21.71 -99.99 117.26
C TYR A 145 21.09 -99.33 116.02
N LEU A 146 20.19 -100.01 115.32
CA LEU A 146 19.50 -99.49 114.13
C LEU A 146 18.52 -98.37 114.48
N ASP A 147 17.73 -98.54 115.55
CA ASP A 147 16.77 -97.53 116.03
C ASP A 147 17.47 -96.20 116.38
N ILE A 148 18.67 -96.28 116.98
CA ILE A 148 19.47 -95.08 117.33
C ILE A 148 19.87 -94.29 116.07
N VAL A 149 20.17 -94.97 114.96
CA VAL A 149 20.56 -94.31 113.70
C VAL A 149 19.35 -93.65 113.03
N GLU A 150 18.20 -94.33 113.01
CA GLU A 150 16.98 -93.79 112.39
C GLU A 150 16.51 -92.49 113.07
N GLU A 151 16.54 -92.43 114.40
CA GLU A 151 16.14 -91.24 115.15
C GLU A 151 16.98 -90.00 114.78
N GLN A 152 18.28 -90.18 114.54
CA GLN A 152 19.19 -89.07 114.22
C GLN A 152 19.01 -88.55 112.79
N ILE A 153 18.77 -89.43 111.81
CA ILE A 153 18.54 -89.00 110.42
C ILE A 153 17.25 -88.17 110.33
N ALA A 154 16.17 -88.61 110.99
CA ALA A 154 14.91 -87.88 111.00
C ALA A 154 15.06 -86.45 111.55
N LYS A 155 15.87 -86.28 112.60
CA LYS A 155 16.12 -84.96 113.22
C LYS A 155 16.90 -84.02 112.31
N GLN A 156 17.87 -84.54 111.56
CA GLN A 156 18.70 -83.73 110.65
C GLN A 156 17.93 -83.26 109.42
N VAL A 157 17.05 -84.10 108.88
CA VAL A 157 16.17 -83.75 107.74
C VAL A 157 15.17 -82.65 108.13
N SER A 158 14.60 -82.73 109.34
CA SER A 158 13.67 -81.71 109.84
C SER A 158 14.29 -80.30 109.86
N GLN A 159 15.50 -80.16 110.42
CA GLN A 159 16.16 -78.87 110.59
C GLN A 159 16.50 -78.15 109.27
N LYS A 160 16.78 -78.88 108.18
CA LYS A 160 17.19 -78.28 106.91
C LYS A 160 16.06 -77.98 105.91
N SER A 161 14.83 -78.43 106.19
CA SER A 161 13.70 -78.31 105.27
C SER A 161 13.22 -76.86 105.03
N GLY A 162 13.20 -76.00 106.05
CA GLY A 162 12.64 -74.64 105.95
C GLY A 162 13.39 -73.70 104.99
N ALA A 163 14.72 -73.75 104.97
CA ALA A 163 15.54 -72.91 104.09
C ALA A 163 15.36 -73.26 102.60
N PHE A 164 15.08 -74.53 102.30
CA PHE A 164 14.83 -75.00 100.95
C PHE A 164 13.55 -74.39 100.36
N PHE A 165 12.45 -74.40 101.12
CA PHE A 165 11.18 -73.85 100.64
C PHE A 165 11.20 -72.32 100.46
N HIS A 166 11.95 -71.59 101.29
CA HIS A 166 12.07 -70.14 101.13
C HIS A 166 12.82 -69.75 99.83
N ALA A 167 13.90 -70.48 99.50
CA ALA A 167 14.61 -70.30 98.24
C ALA A 167 13.71 -70.61 97.03
N MET A 168 12.91 -71.67 97.10
CA MET A 168 11.97 -72.05 96.04
C MET A 168 10.91 -70.97 95.79
N THR A 169 10.32 -70.42 96.85
CA THR A 169 9.32 -69.34 96.73
C THR A 169 9.91 -68.07 96.09
N SER A 170 11.15 -67.71 96.45
CA SER A 170 11.83 -66.55 95.86
C SER A 170 12.12 -66.73 94.36
N HIS A 171 12.47 -67.95 93.94
CA HIS A 171 12.71 -68.27 92.54
C HIS A 171 11.44 -68.09 91.70
N ASP A 172 10.30 -68.55 92.21
CA ASP A 172 9.01 -68.42 91.53
C ASP A 172 8.61 -66.94 91.35
N THR A 173 8.83 -66.10 92.37
CA THR A 173 8.52 -64.65 92.26
C THR A 173 9.39 -63.93 91.23
N ILE A 174 10.68 -64.28 91.10
CA ILE A 174 11.58 -63.68 90.10
C ILE A 174 11.18 -64.15 88.70
N MET A 175 10.81 -65.42 88.56
CA MET A 175 10.33 -65.97 87.30
C MET A 175 9.05 -65.28 86.82
N GLU A 176 8.13 -64.97 87.73
CA GLU A 176 6.93 -64.19 87.41
C GLU A 176 7.26 -62.77 86.94
N GLN A 177 8.11 -62.03 87.68
CA GLN A 177 8.51 -60.67 87.30
C GLN A 177 9.32 -60.62 86.01
N MET A 178 10.15 -61.62 85.75
CA MET A 178 10.89 -61.74 84.49
C MET A 178 9.96 -62.05 83.32
N GLY A 179 8.91 -62.82 83.56
CA GLY A 179 7.81 -63.04 82.61
C GLY A 179 7.09 -61.74 82.24
N THR A 180 6.71 -60.93 83.24
CA THR A 180 6.03 -59.65 83.00
C THR A 180 6.93 -58.65 82.27
N ALA A 181 8.19 -58.50 82.69
CA ALA A 181 9.15 -57.58 82.06
C ALA A 181 9.46 -57.97 80.61
N SER A 182 9.62 -59.27 80.33
CA SER A 182 9.80 -59.78 78.96
C SER A 182 8.61 -59.43 78.06
N ASN A 183 7.39 -59.53 78.61
CA ASN A 183 6.18 -59.21 77.88
C ASN A 183 6.07 -57.71 77.57
N GLU A 184 6.40 -56.83 78.53
CA GLU A 184 6.42 -55.38 78.32
C GLU A 184 7.48 -54.96 77.28
N VAL A 185 8.68 -55.53 77.32
CA VAL A 185 9.73 -55.27 76.32
C VAL A 185 9.29 -55.71 74.93
N ARG A 186 8.59 -56.85 74.82
CA ARG A 186 8.03 -57.31 73.55
C ARG A 186 6.97 -56.35 73.01
N VAL A 187 6.07 -55.86 73.87
CA VAL A 187 5.07 -54.86 73.50
C VAL A 187 5.74 -53.56 73.06
N LEU A 188 6.74 -53.07 73.79
CA LEU A 188 7.46 -51.84 73.45
C LEU A 188 8.17 -51.96 72.09
N ARG A 189 8.89 -53.06 71.84
CA ARG A 189 9.53 -53.32 70.54
C ARG A 189 8.52 -53.35 69.40
N SER A 190 7.34 -53.94 69.61
CA SER A 190 6.27 -53.94 68.61
C SER A 190 5.71 -52.54 68.32
N LYS A 191 5.60 -51.69 69.34
CA LYS A 191 5.15 -50.29 69.19
C LYS A 191 6.19 -49.46 68.43
N VAL A 192 7.48 -49.64 68.75
CA VAL A 192 8.58 -48.96 68.05
C VAL A 192 8.65 -49.40 66.58
N GLN A 193 8.54 -50.70 66.28
CA GLN A 193 8.48 -51.17 64.89
C GLN A 193 7.28 -50.62 64.12
N ARG A 194 6.11 -50.50 64.78
CA ARG A 194 4.93 -49.90 64.16
C ARG A 194 5.12 -48.41 63.88
N MET A 195 5.76 -47.70 64.80
CA MET A 195 6.05 -46.27 64.67
C MET A 195 7.09 -45.99 63.57
N ASP A 196 8.14 -46.81 63.48
CA ASP A 196 9.12 -46.74 62.38
C ASP A 196 8.44 -46.98 61.02
N LYS A 197 7.64 -48.06 60.90
CA LYS A 197 6.91 -48.35 59.67
C LYS A 197 5.99 -47.20 59.23
N CYS A 198 5.24 -46.62 60.17
CA CYS A 198 4.24 -45.58 59.87
C CYS A 198 4.85 -44.19 59.62
N LEU A 199 5.83 -43.76 60.44
CA LEU A 199 6.36 -42.40 60.38
C LEU A 199 7.53 -42.25 59.41
N THR A 200 8.37 -43.28 59.20
CA THR A 200 9.55 -43.16 58.33
C THR A 200 9.30 -43.80 56.97
N SER A 201 8.91 -45.08 56.92
CA SER A 201 8.76 -45.81 55.65
C SER A 201 7.56 -45.32 54.83
N ASP A 202 6.39 -45.18 55.45
CA ASP A 202 5.18 -44.79 54.73
C ASP A 202 5.18 -43.30 54.35
N ALA A 203 5.77 -42.42 55.17
CA ALA A 203 5.97 -41.02 54.81
C ALA A 203 6.93 -40.84 53.62
N LEU A 204 8.05 -41.58 53.60
CA LEU A 204 8.97 -41.58 52.46
C LEU A 204 8.32 -42.15 51.19
N LYS A 205 7.52 -43.21 51.32
CA LYS A 205 6.72 -43.73 50.18
C LYS A 205 5.71 -42.70 49.69
N LEU A 206 5.06 -41.95 50.59
CA LEU A 206 4.11 -40.91 50.21
C LEU A 206 4.81 -39.77 49.45
N MET A 207 6.02 -39.36 49.86
CA MET A 207 6.84 -38.41 49.09
C MET A 207 7.26 -38.96 47.73
N ALA A 208 7.67 -40.23 47.66
CA ALA A 208 8.03 -40.89 46.41
C ALA A 208 6.83 -41.00 45.45
N LEU A 209 5.64 -41.34 45.98
CA LEU A 209 4.39 -41.38 45.23
C LEU A 209 3.95 -39.99 44.77
N ALA A 210 4.11 -38.96 45.60
CA ALA A 210 3.83 -37.57 45.21
C ALA A 210 4.74 -37.12 44.06
N ARG A 211 6.05 -37.41 44.14
CA ARG A 211 6.99 -37.13 43.04
C ARG A 211 6.64 -37.92 41.78
N SER A 212 6.29 -39.19 41.92
CA SER A 212 5.83 -40.03 40.80
C SER A 212 4.57 -39.45 40.16
N LYS A 213 3.59 -39.01 40.95
CA LYS A 213 2.37 -38.36 40.44
C LYS A 213 2.69 -37.08 39.67
N THR A 214 3.61 -36.25 40.16
CA THR A 214 4.05 -35.03 39.45
C THR A 214 4.70 -35.39 38.12
N ASN A 215 5.57 -36.39 38.10
CA ASN A 215 6.23 -36.88 36.87
C ASN A 215 5.22 -37.47 35.87
N HIS A 216 4.23 -38.24 36.34
CA HIS A 216 3.17 -38.75 35.47
C HIS A 216 2.31 -37.61 34.91
N LYS A 217 2.04 -36.56 35.69
CA LYS A 217 1.28 -35.39 35.22
C LYS A 217 2.05 -34.62 34.14
N THR A 218 3.36 -34.42 34.31
CA THR A 218 4.18 -33.78 33.27
C THR A 218 4.27 -34.64 32.01
N LEU A 219 4.40 -35.97 32.15
CA LEU A 219 4.38 -36.90 31.02
C LEU A 219 3.05 -36.86 30.25
N VAL A 220 1.91 -36.89 30.96
CA VAL A 220 0.58 -36.79 30.34
C VAL A 220 0.40 -35.47 29.60
N ASN A 221 0.87 -34.35 30.15
CA ASN A 221 0.82 -33.06 29.47
C ASN A 221 1.64 -33.07 28.17
N LYS A 222 2.86 -33.64 28.19
CA LYS A 222 3.68 -33.80 26.98
C LYS A 222 3.03 -34.70 25.94
N LEU A 223 2.42 -35.82 26.36
CA LEU A 223 1.69 -36.72 25.46
C LEU A 223 0.46 -36.05 24.84
N LYS A 224 -0.27 -35.22 25.59
CA LYS A 224 -1.37 -34.42 25.05
C LYS A 224 -0.90 -33.44 23.98
N LEU A 225 0.22 -32.74 24.21
CA LEU A 225 0.81 -31.85 23.21
C LEU A 225 1.27 -32.62 21.96
N MET A 226 1.83 -33.83 22.11
CA MET A 226 2.16 -34.69 20.96
C MET A 226 0.91 -35.10 20.18
N ALA A 227 -0.20 -35.40 20.86
CA ALA A 227 -1.46 -35.74 20.21
C ALA A 227 -2.05 -34.55 19.43
N THR A 228 -2.01 -33.34 19.99
CA THR A 228 -2.46 -32.13 19.28
C THR A 228 -1.61 -31.88 18.03
N VAL A 229 -0.30 -32.08 18.12
CA VAL A 229 0.61 -31.93 16.97
C VAL A 229 0.28 -32.95 15.86
N LEU A 230 -0.02 -34.21 16.19
CA LEU A 230 -0.44 -35.20 15.18
C LEU A 230 -1.80 -34.88 14.54
N GLN A 231 -2.70 -34.25 15.29
CA GLN A 231 -4.03 -33.85 14.80
C GLN A 231 -3.98 -32.64 13.84
N THR A 232 -2.85 -31.94 13.76
CA THR A 232 -2.71 -30.74 12.91
C THR A 232 -2.71 -31.05 11.42
N GLN A 233 -2.16 -32.19 11.01
CA GLN A 233 -2.09 -32.56 9.59
C GLN A 233 -3.47 -32.84 8.96
N PRO A 234 -4.38 -33.63 9.58
CA PRO A 234 -5.75 -33.77 9.09
C PRO A 234 -6.55 -32.46 9.12
N THR A 235 -6.33 -31.64 10.15
CA THR A 235 -7.01 -30.34 10.30
C THR A 235 -6.57 -29.36 9.21
N LEU A 236 -5.28 -29.34 8.87
CA LEU A 236 -4.74 -28.57 7.74
C LEU A 236 -5.41 -28.95 6.42
N GLN A 237 -5.54 -30.25 6.16
CA GLN A 237 -6.16 -30.74 4.92
C GLN A 237 -7.64 -30.32 4.81
N LEU A 238 -8.36 -30.28 5.93
CA LEU A 238 -9.74 -29.82 5.97
C LEU A 238 -9.85 -28.29 5.74
N LEU A 239 -8.95 -27.50 6.34
CA LEU A 239 -8.89 -26.05 6.12
C LEU A 239 -8.53 -25.70 4.66
N LEU A 240 -7.60 -26.45 4.07
CA LEU A 240 -7.26 -26.37 2.65
C LEU A 240 -8.45 -26.69 1.73
N SER A 241 -9.31 -27.65 2.12
CA SER A 241 -10.51 -27.98 1.35
C SER A 241 -11.65 -26.96 1.47
N SER A 242 -11.64 -26.15 2.54
CA SER A 242 -12.61 -25.08 2.80
C SER A 242 -12.11 -23.70 2.37
N SER A 243 -10.96 -23.63 1.69
CA SER A 243 -10.32 -22.39 1.23
C SER A 243 -9.96 -21.40 2.34
N ASP A 244 -9.87 -21.85 3.59
CA ASP A 244 -9.37 -21.05 4.71
C ASP A 244 -7.84 -21.20 4.84
N TYR A 245 -7.14 -20.43 4.01
CA TYR A 245 -5.68 -20.41 4.02
C TYR A 245 -5.10 -19.67 5.22
N VAL A 246 -5.84 -18.72 5.81
CA VAL A 246 -5.36 -17.91 6.94
C VAL A 246 -5.31 -18.78 8.20
N GLY A 247 -6.38 -19.51 8.49
CA GLY A 247 -6.44 -20.47 9.59
C GLY A 247 -5.43 -21.62 9.43
N ALA A 248 -5.20 -22.08 8.19
CA ALA A 248 -4.17 -23.08 7.92
C ALA A 248 -2.75 -22.57 8.26
N LEU A 249 -2.42 -21.33 7.88
CA LEU A 249 -1.12 -20.72 8.18
C LEU A 249 -0.93 -20.42 9.67
N GLU A 250 -2.00 -20.04 10.39
CA GLU A 250 -1.97 -19.87 11.87
C GLU A 250 -1.66 -21.19 12.57
N LEU A 251 -2.33 -22.25 12.14
CA LEU A 251 -2.13 -23.57 12.72
C LEU A 251 -0.72 -24.10 12.44
N ILE A 252 -0.13 -23.79 11.27
CA ILE A 252 1.29 -24.06 10.99
C ILE A 252 2.22 -23.25 11.90
N ALA A 253 1.98 -21.96 12.08
CA ALA A 253 2.81 -21.11 12.94
C ALA A 253 2.75 -21.56 14.41
N GLY A 254 1.54 -21.79 14.93
CA GLY A 254 1.33 -22.26 16.30
C GLY A 254 1.92 -23.64 16.55
N THR A 255 1.85 -24.56 15.58
CA THR A 255 2.50 -25.88 15.71
C THR A 255 4.02 -25.79 15.70
N GLN A 256 4.60 -24.91 14.88
CA GLN A 256 6.04 -24.67 14.88
C GLN A 256 6.52 -24.07 16.21
N GLU A 257 5.76 -23.14 16.79
CA GLU A 257 6.08 -22.54 18.09
C GLU A 257 6.01 -23.56 19.23
N VAL A 258 4.93 -24.35 19.28
CA VAL A 258 4.77 -25.43 20.29
C VAL A 258 5.89 -26.45 20.16
N LEU A 259 6.30 -26.79 18.94
CA LEU A 259 7.40 -27.72 18.73
C LEU A 259 8.75 -27.15 19.19
N ALA A 260 8.99 -25.85 18.95
CA ALA A 260 10.23 -25.18 19.31
C ALA A 260 10.39 -24.95 20.83
N LYS A 261 9.30 -24.62 21.54
CA LYS A 261 9.33 -24.31 22.98
C LYS A 261 9.16 -25.54 23.88
N GLU A 262 8.15 -26.38 23.64
CA GLU A 262 7.71 -27.41 24.59
C GLU A 262 8.23 -28.82 24.26
N LEU A 263 8.52 -29.10 22.98
CA LEU A 263 8.94 -30.43 22.49
C LEU A 263 10.39 -30.50 21.97
N ALA A 264 11.22 -29.51 22.32
CA ALA A 264 12.63 -29.51 21.98
C ALA A 264 13.34 -30.77 22.52
N GLY A 265 13.85 -31.62 21.60
CA GLY A 265 14.59 -32.84 21.93
C GLY A 265 13.84 -34.17 21.70
N VAL A 266 12.57 -34.15 21.30
CA VAL A 266 11.84 -35.38 20.93
C VAL A 266 12.23 -35.82 19.52
N THR A 267 12.95 -36.94 19.42
CA THR A 267 13.53 -37.44 18.14
C THR A 267 12.48 -37.86 17.11
N SER A 268 11.30 -38.31 17.54
CA SER A 268 10.22 -38.75 16.64
C SER A 268 9.57 -37.61 15.84
N LEU A 269 9.72 -36.34 16.26
CA LEU A 269 9.10 -35.19 15.61
C LEU A 269 10.11 -34.32 14.83
N ARG A 270 11.34 -34.80 14.66
CA ARG A 270 12.44 -34.04 14.02
C ARG A 270 12.14 -33.61 12.58
N HIS A 271 11.36 -34.39 11.84
CA HIS A 271 11.03 -34.14 10.44
C HIS A 271 9.76 -33.28 10.25
N LEU A 272 9.00 -33.05 11.32
CA LEU A 272 7.75 -32.31 11.24
C LEU A 272 7.97 -30.81 10.91
N PRO A 273 8.97 -30.10 11.44
CA PRO A 273 9.28 -28.73 11.03
C PRO A 273 9.56 -28.59 9.53
N SER A 274 10.33 -29.52 8.97
CA SER A 274 10.60 -29.54 7.53
C SER A 274 9.33 -29.80 6.74
N GLN A 275 8.47 -30.71 7.19
CA GLN A 275 7.18 -30.98 6.53
C GLN A 275 6.24 -29.76 6.60
N LEU A 276 6.12 -29.11 7.76
CA LEU A 276 5.32 -27.89 7.92
C LEU A 276 5.85 -26.74 7.05
N LYS A 277 7.18 -26.63 6.89
CA LYS A 277 7.79 -25.65 5.98
C LYS A 277 7.50 -25.94 4.51
N GLU A 278 7.51 -27.20 4.09
CA GLU A 278 7.12 -27.59 2.74
C GLU A 278 5.61 -27.42 2.50
N MET A 279 4.76 -27.72 3.50
CA MET A 279 3.32 -27.43 3.44
C MET A 279 3.05 -25.92 3.32
N SER A 280 3.80 -25.08 4.03
CA SER A 280 3.73 -23.63 3.88
C SER A 280 4.08 -23.17 2.47
N LYS A 281 5.13 -23.74 1.84
CA LYS A 281 5.48 -23.43 0.43
C LYS A 281 4.44 -23.94 -0.56
N LEU A 282 3.81 -25.08 -0.28
CA LEU A 282 2.71 -25.59 -1.10
C LEU A 282 1.51 -24.64 -1.04
N ILE A 283 1.16 -24.16 0.15
CA ILE A 283 0.09 -23.17 0.35
C ILE A 283 0.41 -21.88 -0.42
N ASP A 284 1.66 -21.40 -0.39
CA ASP A 284 2.10 -20.21 -1.17
C ASP A 284 1.86 -20.39 -2.68
N LYS A 285 2.31 -21.53 -3.23
CA LYS A 285 2.09 -21.84 -4.65
C LYS A 285 0.60 -21.96 -4.97
N MET A 286 -0.18 -22.60 -4.10
CA MET A 286 -1.63 -22.74 -4.27
C MET A 286 -2.33 -21.38 -4.26
N LEU A 287 -2.04 -20.52 -3.27
CA LEU A 287 -2.56 -19.17 -3.14
C LEU A 287 -2.28 -18.33 -4.40
N SER A 288 -1.04 -18.36 -4.89
CA SER A 288 -0.64 -17.63 -6.10
C SER A 288 -1.42 -18.11 -7.34
N THR A 289 -1.51 -19.43 -7.55
CA THR A 289 -2.25 -19.99 -8.70
C THR A 289 -3.76 -19.76 -8.61
N GLU A 290 -4.31 -19.75 -7.40
CA GLU A 290 -5.73 -19.54 -7.19
C GLU A 290 -6.11 -18.06 -7.35
N PHE A 291 -5.22 -17.16 -6.93
CA PHE A 291 -5.36 -15.73 -7.19
C PHE A 291 -5.23 -15.41 -8.69
N GLU A 292 -4.33 -16.06 -9.43
CA GLU A 292 -4.24 -15.93 -10.89
C GLU A 292 -5.54 -16.35 -11.59
N ARG A 293 -6.11 -17.49 -11.19
CA ARG A 293 -7.41 -17.95 -11.72
C ARG A 293 -8.54 -17.00 -11.39
N TYR A 294 -8.55 -16.49 -10.16
CA TYR A 294 -9.50 -15.49 -9.72
C TYR A 294 -9.38 -14.21 -10.56
N ALA A 295 -8.17 -13.68 -10.73
CA ALA A 295 -7.90 -12.49 -11.53
C ALA A 295 -8.36 -12.65 -12.98
N ALA A 296 -8.04 -13.79 -13.61
CA ALA A 296 -8.48 -14.09 -14.96
C ALA A 296 -10.02 -14.19 -15.05
N ALA A 297 -10.67 -14.84 -14.10
CA ALA A 297 -12.13 -15.00 -14.07
C ALA A 297 -12.88 -13.67 -13.83
N ASP A 298 -12.37 -12.83 -12.94
CA ASP A 298 -12.97 -11.54 -12.61
C ASP A 298 -12.79 -10.52 -13.76
N LEU A 299 -11.60 -10.45 -14.35
CA LEU A 299 -11.28 -9.47 -15.40
C LEU A 299 -11.87 -9.81 -16.77
N HIS A 300 -12.00 -11.10 -17.11
CA HIS A 300 -12.58 -11.55 -18.40
C HIS A 300 -14.10 -11.75 -18.36
N ARG A 301 -14.76 -11.49 -17.22
CA ARG A 301 -16.21 -11.54 -17.12
C ARG A 301 -16.87 -10.48 -18.02
N PRO A 302 -17.99 -10.78 -18.71
CA PRO A 302 -18.70 -9.77 -19.50
C PRO A 302 -19.03 -8.51 -18.70
N LEU A 303 -18.85 -7.34 -19.31
CA LEU A 303 -18.96 -6.01 -18.69
C LEU A 303 -20.39 -5.61 -18.28
N ASN A 304 -21.39 -6.44 -18.59
CA ASN A 304 -22.81 -6.17 -18.38
C ASN A 304 -23.35 -6.70 -17.04
N SER A 305 -22.59 -7.52 -16.34
CA SER A 305 -23.02 -8.16 -15.11
C SER A 305 -22.29 -7.57 -13.91
N ASP A 306 -23.04 -6.87 -13.05
CA ASP A 306 -22.75 -6.25 -11.76
C ASP A 306 -21.39 -5.54 -11.58
N GLU A 307 -21.43 -4.32 -11.04
CA GLU A 307 -20.27 -3.48 -10.70
C GLU A 307 -19.47 -3.98 -9.49
N GLY A 308 -19.73 -5.22 -9.03
CA GLY A 308 -19.13 -5.81 -7.85
C GLY A 308 -17.96 -6.74 -8.16
N VAL A 309 -17.11 -6.91 -7.14
CA VAL A 309 -16.05 -7.91 -7.09
C VAL A 309 -16.66 -9.32 -7.04
N LEU A 310 -16.16 -10.25 -7.85
CA LEU A 310 -16.57 -11.65 -7.78
C LEU A 310 -16.20 -12.25 -6.41
N GLU A 311 -17.14 -12.89 -5.68
CA GLU A 311 -16.84 -13.62 -4.44
C GLU A 311 -15.93 -12.85 -3.44
N GLN A 312 -16.36 -11.68 -2.96
CA GLN A 312 -15.56 -10.78 -2.09
C GLN A 312 -14.90 -11.50 -0.89
N GLU A 313 -15.59 -12.45 -0.24
CA GLU A 313 -15.05 -13.21 0.89
C GLU A 313 -13.83 -14.07 0.52
N ARG A 314 -13.83 -14.64 -0.69
CA ARG A 314 -12.72 -15.42 -1.23
C ARG A 314 -11.53 -14.54 -1.63
N LEU A 315 -11.80 -13.34 -2.17
CA LEU A 315 -10.72 -12.38 -2.43
C LEU A 315 -10.07 -11.91 -1.12
N VAL A 316 -10.85 -11.64 -0.07
CA VAL A 316 -10.31 -11.25 1.24
C VAL A 316 -9.44 -12.36 1.83
N SER A 317 -9.86 -13.62 1.76
CA SER A 317 -9.05 -14.74 2.28
C SER A 317 -7.75 -14.96 1.47
N LEU A 318 -7.82 -14.86 0.14
CA LEU A 318 -6.65 -14.93 -0.74
C LEU A 318 -5.68 -13.75 -0.51
N ALA A 319 -6.20 -12.53 -0.44
CA ALA A 319 -5.42 -11.32 -0.21
C ALA A 319 -4.75 -11.36 1.18
N ALA A 320 -5.48 -11.73 2.23
CA ALA A 320 -4.94 -11.87 3.58
C ALA A 320 -3.84 -12.95 3.65
N GLY A 321 -4.06 -14.11 3.00
CA GLY A 321 -3.07 -15.19 2.92
C GLY A 321 -1.77 -14.78 2.21
N LEU A 322 -1.89 -14.09 1.07
CA LEU A 322 -0.75 -13.61 0.27
C LEU A 322 0.02 -12.46 0.96
N LEU A 323 -0.71 -11.55 1.61
CA LEU A 323 -0.12 -10.46 2.39
C LEU A 323 0.71 -10.98 3.57
N ARG A 324 0.23 -12.04 4.25
CA ARG A 324 0.93 -12.64 5.40
C ARG A 324 2.25 -13.28 5.05
N GLN A 325 2.38 -13.82 3.84
CA GLN A 325 3.61 -14.43 3.38
C GLN A 325 4.60 -13.41 2.77
N ASN A 326 4.25 -12.11 2.77
CA ASN A 326 5.04 -11.00 2.23
C ASN A 326 5.41 -11.16 0.73
N HIS A 327 4.60 -11.91 -0.03
CA HIS A 327 4.81 -12.11 -1.46
C HIS A 327 4.08 -11.03 -2.27
N LEU A 328 4.58 -9.80 -2.29
CA LEU A 328 3.98 -8.68 -3.06
C LEU A 328 4.02 -8.83 -4.60
N GLN A 329 4.42 -10.00 -5.10
CA GLN A 329 4.52 -10.28 -6.54
C GLN A 329 3.15 -10.54 -7.18
N PHE A 330 2.14 -10.96 -6.41
CA PHE A 330 0.77 -11.15 -6.92
C PHE A 330 0.17 -9.85 -7.47
N LEU A 331 0.53 -8.68 -6.91
CA LEU A 331 0.08 -7.38 -7.42
C LEU A 331 0.62 -7.08 -8.82
N GLU A 332 1.83 -7.56 -9.13
CA GLU A 332 2.43 -7.40 -10.45
C GLU A 332 1.81 -8.37 -11.46
N VAL A 333 1.48 -9.59 -11.02
CA VAL A 333 0.73 -10.56 -11.84
C VAL A 333 -0.67 -10.02 -12.15
N TYR A 334 -1.36 -9.45 -11.16
CA TYR A 334 -2.64 -8.78 -11.36
C TYR A 334 -2.54 -7.59 -12.32
N ARG A 335 -1.46 -6.81 -12.23
CA ARG A 335 -1.19 -5.71 -13.17
C ARG A 335 -1.10 -6.22 -14.61
N LEU A 336 -0.34 -7.28 -14.84
CA LEU A 336 -0.17 -7.88 -16.16
C LEU A 336 -1.50 -8.43 -16.68
N GLU A 337 -2.28 -9.09 -15.83
CA GLU A 337 -3.59 -9.64 -16.20
C GLU A 337 -4.63 -8.55 -16.51
N ALA A 338 -4.61 -7.42 -15.77
CA ALA A 338 -5.46 -6.27 -16.07
C ALA A 338 -5.11 -5.65 -17.44
N VAL A 339 -3.82 -5.60 -17.78
CA VAL A 339 -3.34 -5.10 -19.08
C VAL A 339 -3.74 -6.06 -20.22
N THR A 340 -3.62 -7.38 -20.03
CA THR A 340 -4.05 -8.36 -21.04
C THR A 340 -5.56 -8.35 -21.22
N ALA A 341 -6.35 -8.20 -20.14
CA ALA A 341 -7.79 -8.05 -20.21
C ALA A 341 -8.20 -6.77 -20.96
N ALA A 342 -7.54 -5.63 -20.71
CA ALA A 342 -7.77 -4.39 -21.45
C ALA A 342 -7.48 -4.55 -22.95
N GLN A 343 -6.39 -5.26 -23.29
CA GLN A 343 -6.05 -5.56 -24.68
C GLN A 343 -7.07 -6.49 -25.35
N ALA A 344 -7.52 -7.54 -24.66
CA ALA A 344 -8.49 -8.49 -25.19
C ALA A 344 -9.86 -7.82 -25.42
N LEU A 345 -10.31 -7.00 -24.47
CA LEU A 345 -11.54 -6.22 -24.55
C LEU A 345 -11.52 -5.27 -25.74
N LEU A 346 -10.42 -4.52 -25.93
CA LEU A 346 -10.28 -3.62 -27.08
C LEU A 346 -10.30 -4.37 -28.41
N LYS A 347 -9.58 -5.51 -28.48
CA LYS A 347 -9.59 -6.38 -29.66
C LYS A 347 -10.98 -6.92 -29.98
N GLN A 348 -11.71 -7.38 -28.96
CA GLN A 348 -13.06 -7.90 -29.12
C GLN A 348 -14.02 -6.82 -29.63
N LEU A 349 -13.98 -5.62 -29.05
CA LEU A 349 -14.83 -4.50 -29.49
C LEU A 349 -14.49 -4.05 -30.92
N MET A 350 -13.21 -4.05 -31.29
CA MET A 350 -12.81 -3.80 -32.67
C MET A 350 -13.40 -4.85 -33.61
N ILE A 351 -13.31 -6.14 -33.28
CA ILE A 351 -13.84 -7.24 -34.10
C ILE A 351 -15.37 -7.18 -34.21
N GLU A 352 -16.08 -6.93 -33.11
CA GLU A 352 -17.55 -6.85 -33.07
C GLU A 352 -18.06 -5.68 -33.93
N GLN A 353 -17.42 -4.52 -33.87
CA GLN A 353 -17.82 -3.36 -34.67
C GLN A 353 -17.30 -3.41 -36.13
N LEU A 354 -16.21 -4.15 -36.40
CA LEU A 354 -15.80 -4.48 -37.77
C LEU A 354 -16.72 -5.51 -38.42
N ALA A 355 -17.34 -6.40 -37.64
CA ALA A 355 -18.33 -7.35 -38.17
C ALA A 355 -19.67 -6.68 -38.51
N ASP A 356 -20.01 -5.55 -37.85
CA ASP A 356 -21.18 -4.72 -38.17
C ASP A 356 -20.98 -3.85 -39.42
N ALA A 357 -19.73 -3.57 -39.81
CA ALA A 357 -19.39 -2.84 -41.01
C ALA A 357 -19.03 -3.86 -42.12
N ASP A 358 -19.96 -4.15 -43.02
CA ASP A 358 -19.85 -5.12 -44.13
C ASP A 358 -18.65 -4.93 -45.12
N ASP A 359 -17.62 -4.15 -44.79
CA ASP A 359 -16.45 -3.88 -45.61
C ASP A 359 -15.28 -4.84 -45.31
N GLU A 360 -14.98 -5.68 -46.31
CA GLU A 360 -13.79 -6.51 -46.53
C GLU A 360 -12.91 -6.86 -45.31
N LEU A 361 -13.26 -7.99 -44.70
CA LEU A 361 -12.52 -8.76 -43.71
C LEU A 361 -11.16 -9.31 -44.21
N ASN A 362 -10.21 -8.47 -44.65
CA ASN A 362 -8.94 -8.97 -45.22
C ASN A 362 -7.62 -8.40 -44.67
N GLU A 363 -7.62 -7.49 -43.69
CA GLU A 363 -6.35 -7.00 -43.12
C GLU A 363 -6.34 -6.96 -41.58
N LEU A 364 -6.60 -8.11 -40.94
CA LEU A 364 -6.32 -8.29 -39.51
C LEU A 364 -4.98 -9.02 -39.34
N THR A 365 -3.90 -8.25 -39.19
CA THR A 365 -2.64 -8.80 -38.67
C THR A 365 -2.76 -9.01 -37.15
N GLY A 366 -2.32 -10.18 -36.67
CA GLY A 366 -2.58 -10.70 -35.32
C GLY A 366 -2.08 -9.86 -34.12
N SER A 367 -1.48 -8.70 -34.35
CA SER A 367 -1.02 -7.77 -33.30
C SER A 367 -2.09 -6.78 -32.84
N GLY A 368 -3.13 -6.51 -33.65
CA GLY A 368 -4.13 -5.47 -33.35
C GLY A 368 -3.56 -4.04 -33.39
N GLU A 369 -2.43 -3.83 -34.05
CA GLU A 369 -1.73 -2.53 -34.11
C GLU A 369 -2.18 -1.65 -35.28
N VAL A 370 -2.87 -2.20 -36.27
CA VAL A 370 -3.37 -1.45 -37.42
C VAL A 370 -4.88 -1.61 -37.50
N ALA A 371 -5.59 -0.56 -37.14
CA ALA A 371 -7.01 -0.47 -37.41
C ALA A 371 -7.22 -0.35 -38.93
N PRO A 372 -8.16 -1.11 -39.53
CA PRO A 372 -8.57 -0.90 -40.90
C PRO A 372 -9.00 0.55 -41.12
N THR A 373 -8.93 1.02 -42.36
CA THR A 373 -9.40 2.37 -42.74
C THR A 373 -10.92 2.45 -42.62
N MET A 374 -11.43 2.65 -41.41
CA MET A 374 -12.86 2.77 -41.14
C MET A 374 -13.37 4.18 -41.42
N ASP A 375 -14.63 4.29 -41.82
CA ASP A 375 -15.32 5.57 -41.92
C ASP A 375 -15.27 6.35 -40.59
N SER A 376 -15.17 7.66 -40.70
CA SER A 376 -15.02 8.61 -39.60
C SER A 376 -16.12 8.50 -38.53
N ALA A 377 -17.37 8.19 -38.90
CA ALA A 377 -18.48 8.03 -37.96
C ALA A 377 -18.40 6.70 -37.19
N HIS A 378 -18.06 5.62 -37.89
CA HIS A 378 -17.89 4.29 -37.30
C HIS A 378 -16.70 4.26 -36.34
N TRP A 379 -15.57 4.87 -36.73
CA TRP A 379 -14.41 5.03 -35.88
C TRP A 379 -14.74 5.75 -34.55
N LEU A 380 -15.54 6.82 -34.60
CA LEU A 380 -15.92 7.57 -33.40
C LEU A 380 -16.84 6.75 -32.48
N LYS A 381 -17.73 5.93 -33.05
CA LYS A 381 -18.55 4.98 -32.30
C LYS A 381 -17.70 3.90 -31.61
N VAL A 382 -16.70 3.36 -32.31
CA VAL A 382 -15.72 2.40 -31.75
C VAL A 382 -14.94 3.04 -30.61
N LEU A 383 -14.46 4.27 -30.79
CA LEU A 383 -13.72 4.99 -29.76
C LEU A 383 -14.59 5.26 -28.52
N LYS A 384 -15.85 5.66 -28.72
CA LYS A 384 -16.82 5.85 -27.62
C LYS A 384 -17.07 4.55 -26.86
N SER A 385 -17.47 3.49 -27.56
CA SER A 385 -17.72 2.17 -26.97
C SER A 385 -16.48 1.61 -26.27
N GLY A 386 -15.30 1.74 -26.89
CA GLY A 386 -14.01 1.37 -26.32
C GLY A 386 -13.68 2.15 -25.05
N SER A 387 -13.91 3.47 -25.04
CA SER A 387 -13.69 4.30 -23.87
C SER A 387 -14.61 3.91 -22.70
N GLU A 388 -15.90 3.69 -22.94
CA GLU A 388 -16.88 3.28 -21.93
C GLU A 388 -16.54 1.89 -21.34
N ALA A 389 -16.17 0.95 -22.20
CA ALA A 389 -15.80 -0.40 -21.78
C ALA A 389 -14.48 -0.44 -20.98
N LEU A 390 -13.48 0.35 -21.38
CA LEU A 390 -12.24 0.51 -20.62
C LEU A 390 -12.48 1.18 -19.26
N VAL A 391 -13.37 2.18 -19.18
CA VAL A 391 -13.75 2.80 -17.90
C VAL A 391 -14.39 1.78 -16.96
N LYS A 392 -15.30 0.94 -17.46
CA LYS A 392 -15.89 -0.16 -16.66
C LYS A 392 -14.83 -1.14 -16.16
N LEU A 393 -13.88 -1.54 -17.01
CA LEU A 393 -12.76 -2.38 -16.61
C LEU A 393 -11.90 -1.71 -15.52
N MET A 394 -11.61 -0.42 -15.67
CA MET A 394 -10.84 0.35 -14.68
C MET A 394 -11.56 0.46 -13.34
N HIS A 395 -12.89 0.61 -13.33
CA HIS A 395 -13.69 0.57 -12.09
C HIS A 395 -13.63 -0.80 -11.41
N ARG A 396 -13.65 -1.90 -12.17
CA ARG A 396 -13.47 -3.26 -11.61
C ARG A 396 -12.09 -3.45 -10.99
N VAL A 397 -11.04 -3.03 -11.69
CA VAL A 397 -9.66 -3.04 -11.17
C VAL A 397 -9.55 -2.20 -9.88
N ARG A 398 -10.23 -1.05 -9.83
CA ARG A 398 -10.34 -0.24 -8.61
C ARG A 398 -11.07 -0.97 -7.48
N ALA A 399 -12.16 -1.68 -7.76
CA ALA A 399 -12.89 -2.43 -6.73
C ALA A 399 -12.02 -3.52 -6.09
N VAL A 400 -11.27 -4.29 -6.88
CA VAL A 400 -10.29 -5.28 -6.37
C VAL A 400 -9.17 -4.59 -5.59
N HIS A 401 -8.64 -3.48 -6.10
CA HIS A 401 -7.66 -2.66 -5.39
C HIS A 401 -8.18 -2.21 -4.01
N ASP A 402 -9.43 -1.76 -3.92
CA ASP A 402 -10.03 -1.25 -2.69
C ASP A 402 -10.27 -2.37 -1.67
N VAL A 403 -10.67 -3.57 -2.11
CA VAL A 403 -10.77 -4.75 -1.23
C VAL A 403 -9.40 -5.19 -0.71
N VAL A 404 -8.37 -5.20 -1.57
CA VAL A 404 -7.00 -5.55 -1.14
C VAL A 404 -6.44 -4.49 -0.17
N LYS A 405 -6.74 -3.21 -0.42
CA LYS A 405 -6.38 -2.12 0.49
C LYS A 405 -7.11 -2.23 1.83
N GLU A 406 -8.40 -2.49 1.82
CA GLU A 406 -9.19 -2.68 3.05
C GLU A 406 -8.68 -3.88 3.84
N THR A 407 -8.36 -4.98 3.16
CA THR A 407 -7.74 -6.16 3.78
C THR A 407 -6.38 -5.82 4.41
N ALA A 408 -5.55 -5.01 3.74
CA ALA A 408 -4.29 -4.51 4.29
C ALA A 408 -4.49 -3.55 5.49
N ASP A 409 -5.51 -2.69 5.45
CA ASP A 409 -5.85 -1.77 6.54
C ASP A 409 -6.31 -2.52 7.80
N VAL A 410 -7.15 -3.55 7.65
CA VAL A 410 -7.64 -4.37 8.78
C VAL A 410 -6.52 -5.19 9.40
N THR A 411 -5.67 -5.80 8.57
CA THR A 411 -4.52 -6.59 9.04
C THR A 411 -3.42 -5.74 9.70
N CYS A 412 -3.39 -4.43 9.47
CA CYS A 412 -2.53 -3.47 10.18
C CYS A 412 -3.21 -2.84 11.43
N GLY A 413 -4.52 -3.06 11.63
CA GLY A 413 -5.27 -2.53 12.78
C GLY A 413 -5.69 -1.07 12.66
N LEU A 414 -5.72 -0.52 11.45
CA LEU A 414 -6.13 0.86 11.18
C LEU A 414 -7.66 1.03 11.05
N ARG A 415 -8.40 -0.08 10.91
CA ARG A 415 -9.88 -0.12 10.87
C ARG A 415 -10.42 -1.31 11.67
N GLU A 416 -11.36 -1.05 12.58
CA GLU A 416 -12.24 -2.07 13.16
C GLU A 416 -13.54 -2.11 12.32
N ASN A 417 -13.77 -3.14 11.50
CA ASN A 417 -15.09 -3.33 10.88
C ASN A 417 -15.43 -4.78 10.49
N THR A 418 -16.75 -5.02 10.44
CA THR A 418 -17.58 -6.17 10.81
C THR A 418 -17.58 -7.41 9.89
N ILE A 419 -16.78 -7.44 8.82
CA ILE A 419 -16.90 -8.48 7.76
C ILE A 419 -15.97 -9.68 8.01
N ILE A 420 -14.90 -9.47 8.76
CA ILE A 420 -13.94 -10.54 9.06
C ILE A 420 -14.38 -11.24 10.34
N SER A 421 -14.57 -12.56 10.24
CA SER A 421 -14.78 -13.40 11.43
C SER A 421 -13.66 -13.13 12.44
N PRO A 422 -13.98 -12.92 13.73
CA PRO A 422 -13.01 -12.51 14.76
C PRO A 422 -11.89 -13.52 15.03
N SER A 423 -11.88 -14.68 14.34
CA SER A 423 -10.85 -15.71 14.41
C SER A 423 -9.60 -15.40 13.56
N SER A 424 -9.67 -14.48 12.60
CA SER A 424 -8.57 -14.22 11.64
C SER A 424 -7.87 -12.86 11.84
N ALA A 425 -8.24 -12.13 12.89
CA ALA A 425 -7.83 -10.76 13.15
C ALA A 425 -6.63 -10.68 14.11
N GLU A 426 -5.52 -11.33 13.79
CA GLU A 426 -4.23 -10.96 14.37
C GLU A 426 -3.58 -9.87 13.51
N HIS A 427 -3.23 -8.74 14.12
CA HIS A 427 -2.46 -7.69 13.46
C HIS A 427 -1.04 -8.19 13.15
N PHE A 428 -0.83 -8.74 11.95
CA PHE A 428 0.45 -9.35 11.56
C PHE A 428 1.29 -8.48 10.64
N LEU A 429 0.71 -7.45 9.98
CA LEU A 429 1.43 -6.57 9.05
C LEU A 429 2.15 -5.45 9.81
N SER A 430 3.43 -5.27 9.51
CA SER A 430 4.20 -4.10 9.95
C SER A 430 3.69 -2.83 9.27
N GLN A 431 3.77 -1.68 9.96
CA GLN A 431 3.39 -0.39 9.40
C GLN A 431 4.24 -0.02 8.17
N ASP A 432 5.47 -0.51 8.08
CA ASP A 432 6.34 -0.33 6.91
C ASP A 432 5.87 -1.16 5.69
N ASP A 433 5.40 -2.39 5.92
CA ASP A 433 4.88 -3.27 4.87
C ASP A 433 3.54 -2.76 4.33
N HIS A 434 2.69 -2.21 5.21
CA HIS A 434 1.45 -1.53 4.82
C HIS A 434 1.69 -0.35 3.87
N VAL A 435 2.70 0.47 4.17
CA VAL A 435 3.10 1.60 3.30
C VAL A 435 3.61 1.09 1.94
N GLN A 436 4.37 -0.01 1.93
CA GLN A 436 4.84 -0.62 0.68
C GLN A 436 3.69 -1.18 -0.17
N VAL A 437 2.73 -1.88 0.44
CA VAL A 437 1.52 -2.40 -0.23
C VAL A 437 0.72 -1.24 -0.82
N THR A 438 0.44 -0.21 -0.04
CA THR A 438 -0.32 0.96 -0.49
C THR A 438 0.38 1.69 -1.64
N LYS A 439 1.71 1.80 -1.59
CA LYS A 439 2.50 2.38 -2.69
C LYS A 439 2.41 1.54 -3.95
N LYS A 440 2.54 0.22 -3.86
CA LYS A 440 2.43 -0.70 -5.01
C LYS A 440 1.02 -0.72 -5.59
N LEU A 441 -0.02 -0.69 -4.76
CA LEU A 441 -1.41 -0.58 -5.17
C LEU A 441 -1.68 0.71 -5.96
N LYS A 442 -1.13 1.85 -5.52
CA LYS A 442 -1.22 3.11 -6.27
C LYS A 442 -0.48 3.06 -7.62
N VAL A 443 0.66 2.39 -7.67
CA VAL A 443 1.43 2.19 -8.93
C VAL A 443 0.66 1.28 -9.90
N LEU A 444 0.08 0.18 -9.40
CA LEU A 444 -0.79 -0.72 -10.17
C LEU A 444 -1.90 0.09 -10.87
N LEU A 445 -2.68 0.86 -10.11
CA LEU A 445 -3.80 1.62 -10.64
C LEU A 445 -3.35 2.67 -11.68
N THR A 446 -2.25 3.39 -11.38
CA THR A 446 -1.66 4.36 -12.32
C THR A 446 -1.25 3.67 -13.63
N SER A 447 -0.58 2.52 -13.55
CA SER A 447 -0.05 1.82 -14.73
C SER A 447 -1.15 1.28 -15.66
N VAL A 448 -2.26 0.80 -15.09
CA VAL A 448 -3.41 0.32 -15.88
C VAL A 448 -4.09 1.51 -16.58
N CYS A 449 -4.24 2.65 -15.89
CA CYS A 449 -4.78 3.88 -16.48
C CYS A 449 -3.87 4.40 -17.60
N ASP A 450 -2.56 4.43 -17.39
CA ASP A 450 -1.59 4.87 -18.40
C ASP A 450 -1.63 3.98 -19.64
N TYR A 451 -1.70 2.66 -19.47
CA TYR A 451 -1.84 1.72 -20.58
C TYR A 451 -3.13 1.94 -21.37
N CYS A 452 -4.28 2.09 -20.69
CA CYS A 452 -5.55 2.35 -21.36
C CYS A 452 -5.53 3.68 -22.15
N ASN A 453 -4.93 4.73 -21.57
CA ASN A 453 -4.72 6.02 -22.24
C ASN A 453 -3.82 5.90 -23.47
N GLU A 454 -2.71 5.17 -23.37
CA GLU A 454 -1.77 4.97 -24.48
C GLU A 454 -2.41 4.18 -25.63
N ARG A 455 -3.23 3.17 -25.31
CA ARG A 455 -3.96 2.38 -26.32
C ARG A 455 -5.04 3.19 -27.03
N LEU A 456 -5.84 3.97 -26.30
CA LEU A 456 -6.79 4.89 -26.93
C LEU A 456 -6.06 5.99 -27.73
N ALA A 457 -4.93 6.51 -27.23
CA ALA A 457 -4.13 7.50 -27.95
C ALA A 457 -3.57 6.95 -29.26
N ALA A 458 -3.15 5.68 -29.28
CA ALA A 458 -2.72 4.98 -30.47
C ALA A 458 -3.88 4.87 -31.49
N LEU A 459 -5.09 4.50 -31.05
CA LEU A 459 -6.28 4.46 -31.91
C LEU A 459 -6.70 5.83 -32.47
N VAL A 460 -6.44 6.91 -31.73
CA VAL A 460 -6.63 8.29 -32.22
C VAL A 460 -5.58 8.66 -33.26
N SER A 461 -4.34 8.24 -33.05
CA SER A 461 -3.22 8.58 -33.94
C SER A 461 -3.24 7.79 -35.26
N THR A 462 -3.83 6.60 -35.27
CA THR A 462 -3.93 5.75 -36.48
C THR A 462 -5.03 6.17 -37.44
N GLN A 463 -5.91 7.11 -37.05
CA GLN A 463 -6.92 7.67 -37.96
C GLN A 463 -6.24 8.53 -39.03
N SER A 464 -5.82 7.85 -40.09
CA SER A 464 -5.01 8.37 -41.19
C SER A 464 -5.58 9.63 -41.84
N ASP A 465 -4.68 10.38 -42.47
CA ASP A 465 -4.91 11.66 -43.15
C ASP A 465 -5.99 11.68 -44.25
N ASN A 466 -6.59 10.54 -44.60
CA ASN A 466 -7.40 10.37 -45.81
C ASN A 466 -8.91 10.60 -45.60
N ASN A 467 -9.43 10.50 -44.37
CA ASN A 467 -10.86 10.72 -44.12
C ASN A 467 -11.15 12.19 -43.76
N THR A 468 -12.12 12.79 -44.45
CA THR A 468 -12.57 14.16 -44.19
C THR A 468 -13.35 14.23 -42.89
N VAL A 469 -12.65 14.46 -41.78
CA VAL A 469 -13.27 14.66 -40.47
C VAL A 469 -14.03 15.99 -40.46
N THR A 470 -15.25 15.99 -39.94
CA THR A 470 -16.10 17.19 -39.80
C THR A 470 -15.82 17.90 -38.46
N ALA A 471 -16.14 19.20 -38.37
CA ALA A 471 -15.98 19.96 -37.12
C ALA A 471 -16.72 19.30 -35.93
N HIS A 472 -17.93 18.79 -36.20
CA HIS A 472 -18.75 18.10 -35.21
C HIS A 472 -18.07 16.83 -34.68
N GLN A 473 -17.47 16.01 -35.56
CA GLN A 473 -16.74 14.82 -35.15
C GLN A 473 -15.48 15.13 -34.32
N VAL A 474 -14.79 16.25 -34.58
CA VAL A 474 -13.66 16.70 -33.74
C VAL A 474 -14.16 17.15 -32.36
N ALA A 475 -15.32 17.80 -32.29
CA ALA A 475 -15.94 18.19 -31.02
C ALA A 475 -16.42 16.97 -30.21
N ASP A 476 -17.03 15.98 -30.87
CA ASP A 476 -17.42 14.72 -30.24
C ASP A 476 -16.19 13.95 -29.72
N LEU A 477 -15.11 13.93 -30.50
CA LEU A 477 -13.83 13.37 -30.06
C LEU A 477 -13.28 14.10 -28.84
N ALA A 478 -13.35 15.43 -28.82
CA ALA A 478 -12.92 16.24 -27.68
C ALA A 478 -13.69 15.85 -26.41
N LYS A 479 -15.02 15.69 -26.53
CA LYS A 479 -15.89 15.26 -25.44
C LYS A 479 -15.53 13.87 -24.92
N ILE A 480 -15.31 12.89 -25.82
CA ILE A 480 -14.90 11.53 -25.41
C ILE A 480 -13.54 11.55 -24.70
N VAL A 481 -12.58 12.33 -25.20
CA VAL A 481 -11.26 12.47 -24.58
C VAL A 481 -11.36 13.12 -23.20
N GLU A 482 -12.19 14.15 -23.02
CA GLU A 482 -12.43 14.78 -21.72
C GLU A 482 -13.12 13.83 -20.74
N GLU A 483 -14.21 13.16 -21.15
CA GLU A 483 -14.92 12.18 -20.32
C GLU A 483 -13.99 11.04 -19.86
N PHE A 484 -13.21 10.47 -20.78
CA PHE A 484 -12.28 9.39 -20.46
C PHE A 484 -11.12 9.85 -19.58
N THR A 485 -10.52 11.00 -19.85
CA THR A 485 -9.42 11.51 -19.02
C THR A 485 -9.90 11.91 -17.62
N ASN A 486 -11.11 12.47 -17.48
CA ASN A 486 -11.71 12.74 -16.17
C ASN A 486 -11.94 11.45 -15.38
N ALA A 487 -12.43 10.38 -16.04
CA ALA A 487 -12.57 9.07 -15.41
C ALA A 487 -11.21 8.48 -14.98
N CYS A 488 -10.17 8.60 -15.80
CA CYS A 488 -8.81 8.19 -15.43
C CYS A 488 -8.23 8.99 -14.26
N GLU A 489 -8.54 10.29 -14.19
CA GLU A 489 -8.11 11.18 -13.10
C GLU A 489 -8.84 10.84 -11.79
N GLU A 490 -10.13 10.56 -11.85
CA GLU A 490 -10.91 10.07 -10.70
C GLU A 490 -10.36 8.72 -10.20
N ILE A 491 -9.96 7.83 -11.13
CA ILE A 491 -9.50 6.47 -10.82
C ILE A 491 -8.03 6.43 -10.36
N SER A 492 -7.11 7.19 -10.94
CA SER A 492 -5.68 7.12 -10.57
C SER A 492 -5.20 8.28 -9.68
N GLY A 493 -5.96 9.38 -9.62
CA GLY A 493 -5.51 10.64 -9.03
C GLY A 493 -4.39 11.33 -9.82
N LYS A 494 -4.12 10.91 -11.06
CA LYS A 494 -3.11 11.49 -11.96
C LYS A 494 -3.71 11.75 -13.34
N GLN A 495 -3.29 12.84 -13.97
CA GLN A 495 -3.68 13.16 -15.34
C GLN A 495 -2.70 12.52 -16.32
N SER A 496 -3.16 11.58 -17.15
CA SER A 496 -2.34 11.01 -18.23
C SER A 496 -2.42 11.90 -19.47
N ALA A 497 -1.26 12.35 -19.96
CA ALA A 497 -1.18 13.34 -21.05
C ALA A 497 -1.25 12.74 -22.47
N ALA A 498 -1.09 11.41 -22.61
CA ALA A 498 -0.95 10.75 -23.91
C ALA A 498 -2.17 10.97 -24.83
N LEU A 499 -3.38 10.74 -24.32
CA LEU A 499 -4.61 10.90 -25.09
C LEU A 499 -4.88 12.37 -25.45
N LYS A 500 -4.69 13.29 -24.50
CA LYS A 500 -4.80 14.74 -24.73
C LYS A 500 -3.80 15.21 -25.80
N ALA A 501 -2.59 14.64 -25.84
CA ALA A 501 -1.59 14.96 -26.86
C ALA A 501 -1.99 14.43 -28.25
N ALA A 502 -2.46 13.18 -28.34
CA ALA A 502 -2.95 12.59 -29.59
C ALA A 502 -4.14 13.39 -30.16
N PHE A 503 -5.09 13.79 -29.30
CA PHE A 503 -6.19 14.67 -29.69
C PHE A 503 -5.71 16.02 -30.24
N LYS A 504 -4.75 16.68 -29.57
CA LYS A 504 -4.21 17.97 -30.03
C LYS A 504 -3.55 17.86 -31.42
N ILE A 505 -2.85 16.75 -31.69
CA ILE A 505 -2.27 16.49 -33.01
C ILE A 505 -3.37 16.36 -34.06
N GLN A 506 -4.38 15.53 -33.80
CA GLN A 506 -5.48 15.29 -34.75
C GLN A 506 -6.31 16.55 -35.00
N ALA A 507 -6.67 17.27 -33.94
CA ALA A 507 -7.40 18.53 -34.04
C ALA A 507 -6.55 19.62 -34.72
N GLY A 508 -5.23 19.64 -34.50
CA GLY A 508 -4.29 20.49 -35.22
C GLY A 508 -4.21 20.19 -36.72
N ASN A 509 -4.16 18.91 -37.10
CA ASN A 509 -4.19 18.47 -38.50
C ASN A 509 -5.50 18.87 -39.19
N TYR A 510 -6.64 18.72 -38.51
CA TYR A 510 -7.93 19.20 -38.99
C TYR A 510 -7.91 20.72 -39.21
N VAL A 511 -7.48 21.51 -38.23
CA VAL A 511 -7.41 22.98 -38.34
C VAL A 511 -6.46 23.40 -39.48
N HIS A 512 -5.35 22.68 -39.67
CA HIS A 512 -4.43 22.92 -40.79
C HIS A 512 -5.10 22.65 -42.15
N LYS A 513 -5.76 21.49 -42.32
CA LYS A 513 -6.52 21.16 -43.55
C LYS A 513 -7.64 22.15 -43.81
N PHE A 514 -8.39 22.51 -42.76
CA PHE A 514 -9.43 23.54 -42.80
C PHE A 514 -8.87 24.87 -43.32
N ASN A 515 -7.78 25.36 -42.72
CA ASN A 515 -7.13 26.60 -43.12
C ASN A 515 -6.64 26.55 -44.57
N MET A 516 -5.97 25.46 -44.96
CA MET A 516 -5.44 25.28 -46.31
C MET A 516 -6.56 25.27 -47.36
N GLN A 517 -7.68 24.59 -47.11
CA GLN A 517 -8.85 24.61 -47.99
C GLN A 517 -9.43 26.02 -48.16
N ARG A 518 -9.56 26.79 -47.07
CA ARG A 518 -10.12 28.15 -47.11
C ARG A 518 -9.18 29.13 -47.80
N LYS A 519 -7.88 29.07 -47.54
CA LYS A 519 -6.86 29.84 -48.26
C LYS A 519 -6.87 29.54 -49.75
N ASN A 520 -6.92 28.27 -50.14
CA ASN A 520 -6.97 27.87 -51.56
C ASN A 520 -8.25 28.36 -52.24
N LYS A 521 -9.41 28.20 -51.58
CA LYS A 521 -10.70 28.71 -52.08
C LYS A 521 -10.66 30.23 -52.28
N LEU A 522 -10.13 30.96 -51.30
CA LEU A 522 -10.00 32.42 -51.38
C LEU A 522 -9.06 32.84 -52.53
N ALA A 523 -7.90 32.19 -52.67
CA ALA A 523 -6.94 32.50 -53.72
C ALA A 523 -7.51 32.27 -55.12
N LEU A 524 -8.18 31.13 -55.35
CA LEU A 524 -8.82 30.84 -56.64
C LEU A 524 -9.90 31.86 -57.00
N LEU A 525 -10.70 32.28 -56.01
CA LEU A 525 -11.76 33.26 -56.24
C LEU A 525 -11.21 34.67 -56.47
N LEU A 526 -10.16 35.06 -55.74
CA LEU A 526 -9.47 36.33 -55.97
C LEU A 526 -8.85 36.39 -57.36
N ASP A 527 -8.24 35.29 -57.82
CA ASP A 527 -7.61 35.25 -59.15
C ASP A 527 -8.60 35.34 -60.31
N ALA A 528 -9.83 34.84 -60.09
CA ALA A 528 -10.93 34.95 -61.03
C ALA A 528 -11.74 36.27 -60.92
N GLU A 529 -11.44 37.10 -59.90
CA GLU A 529 -12.22 38.29 -59.59
C GLU A 529 -12.03 39.39 -60.63
N ARG A 530 -13.15 39.96 -61.11
CA ARG A 530 -13.15 40.99 -62.15
C ARG A 530 -13.25 42.41 -61.60
N TRP A 531 -13.32 42.56 -60.27
CA TRP A 531 -13.39 43.86 -59.59
C TRP A 531 -14.58 44.71 -60.05
N LYS A 532 -15.73 44.05 -60.23
CA LYS A 532 -17.01 44.67 -60.54
C LYS A 532 -17.92 44.66 -59.30
N SER A 533 -18.93 45.53 -59.28
CA SER A 533 -19.95 45.49 -58.24
C SER A 533 -20.67 44.14 -58.25
N ALA A 534 -20.81 43.56 -57.06
CA ALA A 534 -21.52 42.31 -56.85
C ALA A 534 -22.77 42.55 -56.00
N ASP A 535 -23.86 41.87 -56.35
CA ASP A 535 -25.06 41.89 -55.54
C ASP A 535 -24.85 41.10 -54.24
N VAL A 536 -25.40 41.61 -53.15
CA VAL A 536 -25.23 41.08 -51.80
C VAL A 536 -26.36 40.09 -51.48
N PRO A 537 -26.04 38.81 -51.22
CA PRO A 537 -26.98 37.84 -50.69
C PRO A 537 -27.45 38.23 -49.27
N THR A 538 -28.72 37.93 -48.97
CA THR A 538 -29.33 38.21 -47.66
C THR A 538 -28.62 37.50 -46.50
N GLU A 539 -28.04 36.32 -46.74
CA GLU A 539 -27.23 35.58 -45.76
C GLU A 539 -26.02 36.39 -45.27
N ILE A 540 -25.38 37.16 -46.15
CA ILE A 540 -24.17 37.92 -45.82
C ILE A 540 -24.54 39.20 -45.06
N GLN A 541 -25.67 39.82 -45.39
CA GLN A 541 -26.21 40.93 -44.60
C GLN A 541 -26.50 40.48 -43.16
N LEU A 542 -27.13 39.31 -42.97
CA LEU A 542 -27.39 38.74 -41.64
C LEU A 542 -26.11 38.47 -40.84
N LEU A 543 -25.06 37.95 -41.49
CA LEU A 543 -23.77 37.72 -40.81
C LEU A 543 -23.16 39.03 -40.30
N ILE A 544 -23.25 40.10 -41.08
CA ILE A 544 -22.71 41.41 -40.72
C ILE A 544 -23.56 42.09 -39.66
N ASP A 545 -24.88 41.96 -39.73
CA ASP A 545 -25.77 42.46 -38.68
C ASP A 545 -25.49 41.74 -37.35
N LYS A 546 -25.28 40.42 -37.36
CA LYS A 546 -24.85 39.63 -36.18
C LYS A 546 -23.49 40.11 -35.64
N MET A 547 -22.51 40.36 -36.51
CA MET A 547 -21.19 40.89 -36.11
C MET A 547 -21.30 42.31 -35.50
N ALA A 548 -22.17 43.16 -36.05
CA ALA A 548 -22.40 44.52 -35.57
C ALA A 548 -23.02 44.53 -34.15
N MET A 549 -23.91 43.57 -33.85
CA MET A 549 -24.50 43.40 -32.52
C MET A 549 -23.50 42.91 -31.47
N GLY A 550 -22.35 42.38 -31.90
CA GLY A 550 -21.33 41.83 -31.00
C GLY A 550 -21.62 40.42 -30.50
N ASP A 551 -22.60 39.73 -31.08
CA ASP A 551 -22.97 38.37 -30.71
C ASP A 551 -21.93 37.34 -31.21
N VAL A 552 -21.64 36.35 -30.37
CA VAL A 552 -20.78 35.22 -30.75
C VAL A 552 -21.48 34.41 -31.84
N ILE A 553 -20.81 34.26 -32.99
CA ILE A 553 -21.34 33.51 -34.13
C ILE A 553 -21.25 32.00 -33.84
N LYS A 554 -22.39 31.41 -33.45
CA LYS A 554 -22.51 29.98 -33.14
C LYS A 554 -22.80 29.11 -34.37
N SER A 555 -23.39 29.69 -35.41
CA SER A 555 -23.92 28.96 -36.57
C SER A 555 -23.88 29.84 -37.83
N LEU A 556 -23.76 29.21 -39.00
CA LEU A 556 -23.92 29.88 -40.29
C LEU A 556 -25.41 29.88 -40.71
N PRO A 557 -25.96 31.00 -41.23
CA PRO A 557 -27.29 31.04 -41.84
C PRO A 557 -27.42 29.99 -42.95
N GLY A 558 -28.41 29.10 -42.86
CA GLY A 558 -28.61 27.96 -43.77
C GLY A 558 -28.12 26.59 -43.24
N SER A 559 -27.59 26.53 -42.01
CA SER A 559 -27.32 25.27 -41.30
C SER A 559 -28.63 24.65 -40.75
N PRO A 560 -28.82 23.31 -40.79
CA PRO A 560 -30.06 22.66 -40.34
C PRO A 560 -30.42 22.87 -38.85
N CYS A 561 -29.52 23.47 -38.05
CA CYS A 561 -29.69 23.67 -36.61
C CYS A 561 -30.65 24.83 -36.24
N GLU A 562 -30.98 25.73 -37.18
CA GLU A 562 -31.92 26.85 -36.95
C GLU A 562 -33.16 26.71 -37.87
N GLN A 563 -33.97 25.66 -37.69
CA GLN A 563 -35.27 25.54 -38.35
C GLN A 563 -36.46 26.04 -37.50
N GLU A 564 -36.24 26.45 -36.26
CA GLU A 564 -37.28 27.11 -35.47
C GLU A 564 -37.01 28.61 -35.42
N MET A 565 -37.92 29.38 -36.03
CA MET A 565 -37.91 30.85 -36.18
C MET A 565 -37.08 31.43 -37.34
N SER A 566 -37.57 31.29 -38.57
CA SER A 566 -37.53 32.45 -39.48
C SER A 566 -38.67 32.44 -40.49
N THR A 567 -39.56 33.40 -40.29
CA THR A 567 -40.56 33.91 -41.23
C THR A 567 -39.94 34.23 -42.60
N LYS A 568 -40.69 33.91 -43.66
CA LYS A 568 -40.48 34.29 -45.07
C LYS A 568 -39.77 35.65 -45.24
N HIS A 569 -38.46 35.68 -45.48
CA HIS A 569 -37.77 36.86 -45.98
C HIS A 569 -37.59 36.76 -47.50
N SER A 570 -38.01 37.82 -48.20
CA SER A 570 -38.00 37.92 -49.66
C SER A 570 -36.58 37.85 -50.23
N SER A 571 -36.37 36.91 -51.16
CA SER A 571 -35.10 36.52 -51.77
C SER A 571 -34.62 37.46 -52.91
N LYS A 572 -34.56 38.77 -52.69
CA LYS A 572 -33.96 39.68 -53.68
C LYS A 572 -32.55 40.10 -53.23
N PRO A 573 -31.51 39.86 -54.05
CA PRO A 573 -30.16 40.37 -53.78
C PRO A 573 -30.18 41.89 -53.67
N LEU A 574 -29.46 42.45 -52.70
CA LEU A 574 -29.33 43.90 -52.54
C LEU A 574 -28.13 44.43 -53.33
N PRO A 575 -28.21 45.62 -53.96
CA PRO A 575 -27.11 46.17 -54.76
C PRO A 575 -25.93 46.71 -53.92
N ALA A 576 -26.14 46.92 -52.61
CA ALA A 576 -25.12 47.40 -51.69
C ALA A 576 -25.36 46.82 -50.30
N LEU A 577 -24.28 46.58 -49.56
CA LEU A 577 -24.32 46.13 -48.18
C LEU A 577 -24.57 47.31 -47.25
N LYS A 578 -25.47 47.16 -46.27
CA LYS A 578 -25.72 48.20 -45.26
C LYS A 578 -24.93 47.93 -44.00
N VAL A 579 -24.10 48.88 -43.59
CA VAL A 579 -23.35 48.82 -42.32
C VAL A 579 -23.62 50.12 -41.57
N GLY A 580 -24.45 50.05 -40.51
CA GLY A 580 -24.91 51.23 -39.78
C GLY A 580 -25.65 52.22 -40.69
N SER A 581 -25.12 53.43 -40.82
CA SER A 581 -25.67 54.50 -41.68
C SER A 581 -25.10 54.51 -43.11
N GLN A 582 -24.08 53.70 -43.42
CA GLN A 582 -23.39 53.72 -44.69
C GLN A 582 -23.75 52.53 -45.59
N ASN A 583 -23.81 52.80 -46.89
CA ASN A 583 -23.90 51.77 -47.92
C ASN A 583 -22.49 51.42 -48.45
N TYR A 584 -22.21 50.14 -48.59
CA TYR A 584 -20.94 49.61 -49.11
C TYR A 584 -21.22 48.88 -50.42
N VAL A 585 -20.74 49.45 -51.54
CA VAL A 585 -20.72 48.77 -52.83
C VAL A 585 -19.42 47.98 -52.91
N THR A 586 -19.52 46.65 -52.97
CA THR A 586 -18.39 45.74 -52.82
C THR A 586 -18.27 44.72 -53.95
N VAL A 587 -17.14 44.03 -53.94
CA VAL A 587 -16.76 43.00 -54.91
C VAL A 587 -17.09 41.61 -54.35
N GLY A 588 -17.37 40.63 -55.23
CA GLY A 588 -17.75 39.27 -54.84
C GLY A 588 -16.74 38.56 -53.93
N ALA A 589 -15.44 38.72 -54.20
CA ALA A 589 -14.38 38.15 -53.37
C ALA A 589 -14.46 38.56 -51.87
N VAL A 590 -14.91 39.78 -51.56
CA VAL A 590 -15.01 40.28 -50.17
C VAL A 590 -16.22 39.69 -49.46
N LEU A 591 -17.33 39.54 -50.19
CA LEU A 591 -18.52 38.86 -49.69
C LEU A 591 -18.20 37.41 -49.31
N ILE A 592 -17.38 36.73 -50.12
CA ILE A 592 -16.93 35.38 -49.80
C ILE A 592 -15.95 35.40 -48.63
N LEU A 593 -15.05 36.38 -48.55
CA LEU A 593 -14.18 36.55 -47.38
C LEU A 593 -15.00 36.66 -46.09
N ILE A 594 -16.07 37.45 -46.06
CA ILE A 594 -16.95 37.58 -44.88
C ILE A 594 -17.52 36.22 -44.45
N ARG A 595 -17.98 35.43 -45.42
CA ARG A 595 -18.45 34.06 -45.16
C ARG A 595 -17.33 33.18 -44.61
N LEU A 596 -16.13 33.23 -45.19
CA LEU A 596 -14.98 32.47 -44.71
C LEU A 596 -14.63 32.88 -43.28
N VAL A 597 -14.50 34.18 -42.98
CA VAL A 597 -14.23 34.68 -41.62
C VAL A 597 -15.28 34.14 -40.64
N SER A 598 -16.56 34.13 -41.03
CA SER A 598 -17.64 33.58 -40.21
C SER A 598 -17.46 32.08 -39.94
N GLU A 599 -17.00 31.30 -40.93
CA GLU A 599 -16.64 29.88 -40.73
C GLU A 599 -15.49 29.71 -39.72
N TYR A 600 -14.49 30.62 -39.69
CA TYR A 600 -13.44 30.59 -38.67
C TYR A 600 -13.99 30.91 -37.27
N CYS A 601 -14.95 31.84 -37.15
CA CYS A 601 -15.61 32.14 -35.88
C CYS A 601 -16.40 30.95 -35.34
N VAL A 602 -17.15 30.25 -36.19
CA VAL A 602 -17.89 29.03 -35.79
C VAL A 602 -16.90 27.92 -35.36
N CYS A 603 -15.84 27.70 -36.14
CA CYS A 603 -14.80 26.72 -35.81
C CYS A 603 -14.11 27.02 -34.47
N ALA A 604 -13.88 28.30 -34.16
CA ALA A 604 -13.32 28.73 -32.87
C ALA A 604 -14.30 28.52 -31.70
N TYR A 605 -15.60 28.65 -31.94
CA TYR A 605 -16.65 28.35 -30.96
C TYR A 605 -16.74 26.84 -30.66
N ASP A 606 -16.70 26.00 -31.70
CA ASP A 606 -16.75 24.54 -31.57
C ASP A 606 -15.49 23.97 -30.92
N LEU A 607 -14.31 24.55 -31.22
CA LEU A 607 -13.00 24.10 -30.75
C LEU A 607 -12.28 25.17 -29.93
N GLN A 608 -12.85 25.52 -28.77
CA GLN A 608 -12.33 26.58 -27.89
C GLN A 608 -10.85 26.36 -27.51
N LEU A 609 -10.43 25.11 -27.30
CA LEU A 609 -9.04 24.76 -26.98
C LEU A 609 -8.03 25.18 -28.06
N LEU A 610 -8.45 25.23 -29.33
CA LEU A 610 -7.62 25.59 -30.48
C LEU A 610 -7.91 27.00 -31.01
N SER A 611 -8.82 27.74 -30.39
CA SER A 611 -9.17 29.11 -30.78
C SER A 611 -7.94 30.03 -30.98
N PRO A 612 -6.87 29.98 -30.15
CA PRO A 612 -5.65 30.76 -30.41
C PRO A 612 -4.96 30.43 -31.75
N VAL A 613 -4.95 29.16 -32.15
CA VAL A 613 -4.39 28.71 -33.43
C VAL A 613 -5.29 29.14 -34.59
N ILE A 614 -6.61 29.00 -34.42
CA ILE A 614 -7.60 29.41 -35.41
C ILE A 614 -7.54 30.93 -35.65
N GLY A 615 -7.39 31.74 -34.59
CA GLY A 615 -7.23 33.18 -34.67
C GLY A 615 -5.97 33.60 -35.45
N ARG A 616 -4.83 32.93 -35.23
CA ARG A 616 -3.61 33.14 -36.02
C ARG A 616 -3.80 32.80 -37.50
N ASN A 617 -4.51 31.71 -37.79
CA ASN A 617 -4.83 31.31 -39.17
C ASN A 617 -5.74 32.34 -39.87
N LEU A 618 -6.69 32.93 -39.14
CA LEU A 618 -7.56 33.98 -39.65
C LEU A 618 -6.78 35.27 -39.97
N ILE A 619 -5.86 35.67 -39.10
CA ILE A 619 -4.93 36.78 -39.35
C ILE A 619 -4.14 36.54 -40.65
N GLU A 620 -3.67 35.32 -40.86
CA GLU A 620 -2.96 34.96 -42.08
C GLU A 620 -3.86 34.99 -43.32
N LEU A 621 -5.11 34.51 -43.23
CA LEU A 621 -6.10 34.60 -44.31
C LEU A 621 -6.35 36.06 -44.73
N LEU A 622 -6.53 36.96 -43.76
CA LEU A 622 -6.71 38.40 -44.02
C LEU A 622 -5.46 39.03 -44.66
N ARG A 623 -4.26 38.62 -44.21
CA ARG A 623 -3.00 39.05 -44.82
C ARG A 623 -2.87 38.55 -46.26
N THR A 624 -3.25 37.30 -46.54
CA THR A 624 -3.30 36.75 -47.90
C THR A 624 -4.27 37.53 -48.78
N PHE A 625 -5.46 37.87 -48.27
CA PHE A 625 -6.43 38.71 -48.97
C PHE A 625 -5.83 40.07 -49.35
N ASN A 626 -5.22 40.77 -48.38
CA ASN A 626 -4.63 42.09 -48.62
C ASN A 626 -3.48 42.03 -49.64
N SER A 627 -2.54 41.11 -49.43
CA SER A 627 -1.38 40.92 -50.30
C SER A 627 -1.79 40.57 -51.74
N ARG A 628 -2.72 39.62 -51.90
CA ARG A 628 -3.18 39.21 -53.23
C ARG A 628 -4.01 40.30 -53.91
N SER A 629 -4.86 41.01 -53.17
CA SER A 629 -5.60 42.17 -53.70
C SER A 629 -4.66 43.26 -54.21
N CYS A 630 -3.59 43.56 -53.46
CA CYS A 630 -2.56 44.51 -53.90
C CYS A 630 -1.87 44.07 -55.19
N GLN A 631 -1.46 42.80 -55.29
CA GLN A 631 -0.85 42.26 -56.52
C GLN A 631 -1.79 42.30 -57.72
N LEU A 632 -3.08 41.98 -57.51
CA LEU A 632 -4.07 41.94 -58.59
C LEU A 632 -4.42 43.34 -59.10
N VAL A 633 -4.60 44.31 -58.19
CA VAL A 633 -5.07 45.67 -58.51
C VAL A 633 -3.91 46.63 -58.78
N LEU A 634 -3.00 46.84 -57.82
CA LEU A 634 -1.87 47.75 -57.98
C LEU A 634 -0.74 47.14 -58.81
N GLY A 635 -0.47 45.84 -58.62
CA GLY A 635 0.53 45.09 -59.38
C GLY A 635 0.10 44.67 -60.79
N ALA A 636 -1.11 45.06 -61.22
CA ALA A 636 -1.71 44.72 -62.50
C ALA A 636 -1.82 43.21 -62.79
N GLY A 637 -1.78 42.36 -61.77
CA GLY A 637 -1.91 40.91 -61.90
C GLY A 637 -3.27 40.48 -62.49
N ALA A 638 -4.34 41.22 -62.20
CA ALA A 638 -5.69 40.93 -62.70
C ALA A 638 -5.82 41.02 -64.23
N LEU A 639 -4.90 41.71 -64.91
CA LEU A 639 -4.85 41.71 -66.38
C LEU A 639 -4.53 40.31 -66.94
N ARG A 640 -3.68 39.56 -66.22
CA ARG A 640 -3.23 38.22 -66.62
C ARG A 640 -4.14 37.11 -66.08
N THR A 641 -4.56 37.21 -64.83
CA THR A 641 -5.33 36.15 -64.15
C THR A 641 -6.84 36.23 -64.43
N ALA A 642 -7.44 37.42 -64.31
CA ALA A 642 -8.88 37.63 -64.48
C ALA A 642 -9.29 38.02 -65.92
N GLY A 643 -8.31 38.22 -66.81
CA GLY A 643 -8.52 38.58 -68.22
C GLY A 643 -9.03 40.01 -68.44
N LEU A 644 -8.76 40.92 -67.51
CA LEU A 644 -9.11 42.35 -67.67
C LEU A 644 -8.20 43.01 -68.71
N LYS A 645 -8.76 43.88 -69.56
CA LYS A 645 -7.97 44.63 -70.56
C LYS A 645 -7.22 45.80 -69.93
N THR A 646 -7.83 46.49 -68.99
CA THR A 646 -7.27 47.65 -68.27
C THR A 646 -7.83 47.71 -66.85
N ILE A 647 -7.05 48.25 -65.92
CA ILE A 647 -7.51 48.57 -64.57
C ILE A 647 -8.06 50.00 -64.58
N THR A 648 -9.37 50.14 -64.32
CA THR A 648 -10.07 51.43 -64.34
C THR A 648 -10.09 52.07 -62.95
N SER A 649 -10.41 53.38 -62.88
CA SER A 649 -10.61 54.09 -61.61
C SER A 649 -11.75 53.48 -60.78
N THR A 650 -12.78 52.90 -61.42
CA THR A 650 -13.84 52.16 -60.73
C THR A 650 -13.31 50.90 -60.03
N ASN A 651 -12.40 50.16 -60.67
CA ASN A 651 -11.78 48.97 -60.05
C ASN A 651 -10.95 49.36 -58.82
N LEU A 652 -10.21 50.48 -58.90
CA LEU A 652 -9.44 51.02 -57.77
C LEU A 652 -10.37 51.47 -56.63
N ALA A 653 -11.47 52.16 -56.93
CA ALA A 653 -12.46 52.58 -55.96
C ALA A 653 -13.16 51.38 -55.29
N LEU A 654 -13.54 50.36 -56.05
CA LEU A 654 -14.15 49.13 -55.54
C LEU A 654 -13.18 48.34 -54.66
N ALA A 655 -11.90 48.27 -55.02
CA ALA A 655 -10.87 47.65 -54.19
C ALA A 655 -10.67 48.41 -52.88
N SER A 656 -10.60 49.74 -52.93
CA SER A 656 -10.51 50.59 -51.73
C SER A 656 -11.72 50.39 -50.82
N ARG A 657 -12.94 50.46 -51.37
CA ARG A 657 -14.19 50.29 -50.58
C ARG A 657 -14.32 48.90 -49.97
N SER A 658 -13.87 47.88 -50.70
CA SER A 658 -13.79 46.50 -50.23
C SER A 658 -12.84 46.33 -49.04
N LEU A 659 -11.67 46.96 -49.09
CA LEU A 659 -10.68 46.95 -48.00
C LEU A 659 -11.16 47.74 -46.78
N GLN A 660 -11.86 48.86 -46.98
CA GLN A 660 -12.50 49.62 -45.89
C GLN A 660 -13.54 48.77 -45.15
N LEU A 661 -14.31 47.94 -45.86
CA LEU A 661 -15.23 47.01 -45.23
C LEU A 661 -14.47 45.98 -44.38
N VAL A 662 -13.39 45.40 -44.90
CA VAL A 662 -12.55 44.47 -44.11
C VAL A 662 -12.01 45.15 -42.85
N LEU A 663 -11.53 46.40 -42.97
CA LEU A 663 -11.05 47.19 -41.83
C LEU A 663 -12.13 47.38 -40.75
N TRP A 664 -13.38 47.57 -41.15
CA TRP A 664 -14.51 47.67 -40.22
C TRP A 664 -14.81 46.34 -39.50
N ILE A 665 -14.62 45.20 -40.15
CA ILE A 665 -14.93 43.87 -39.56
C ILE A 665 -13.88 43.44 -38.52
N ILE A 666 -12.60 43.83 -38.68
CA ILE A 666 -11.50 43.33 -37.82
C ILE A 666 -11.75 43.56 -36.31
N PRO A 667 -12.18 44.74 -35.83
CA PRO A 667 -12.49 44.95 -34.41
C PRO A 667 -13.56 44.01 -33.86
N HIS A 668 -14.59 43.69 -34.65
CA HIS A 668 -15.66 42.78 -34.24
C HIS A 668 -15.16 41.34 -34.12
N ILE A 669 -14.33 40.88 -35.07
CA ILE A 669 -13.67 39.57 -35.00
C ILE A 669 -12.78 39.49 -33.77
N ARG A 670 -11.97 40.53 -33.53
CA ARG A 670 -11.04 40.60 -32.39
C ARG A 670 -11.78 40.41 -31.07
N ASN A 671 -12.89 41.12 -30.86
CA ASN A 671 -13.69 40.99 -29.66
C ASN A 671 -14.29 39.58 -29.51
N ASN A 672 -14.76 38.96 -30.60
CA ASN A 672 -15.29 37.59 -30.58
C ASN A 672 -14.21 36.58 -30.12
N PHE A 673 -13.03 36.59 -30.73
CA PHE A 673 -11.93 35.70 -30.33
C PHE A 673 -11.40 35.99 -28.91
N GLN A 674 -11.38 37.26 -28.50
CA GLN A 674 -11.00 37.64 -27.14
C GLN A 674 -12.01 37.13 -26.10
N SER A 675 -13.31 37.14 -26.42
CA SER A 675 -14.36 36.59 -25.54
C SER A 675 -14.24 35.07 -25.36
N LEU A 676 -13.74 34.35 -26.38
CA LEU A 676 -13.63 32.88 -26.37
C LEU A 676 -12.34 32.36 -25.72
N SER A 677 -11.23 33.09 -25.82
CA SER A 677 -9.91 32.59 -25.37
C SER A 677 -9.23 33.45 -24.31
N GLY A 678 -9.69 34.67 -24.06
CA GLY A 678 -9.03 35.61 -23.14
C GLY A 678 -7.66 36.14 -23.62
N ASP A 679 -7.11 35.58 -24.69
CA ASP A 679 -5.82 35.97 -25.29
C ASP A 679 -5.91 37.25 -26.13
N ASN A 680 -4.85 38.06 -26.09
CA ASN A 680 -4.70 39.25 -26.94
C ASN A 680 -4.07 38.89 -28.29
N PHE A 681 -4.80 39.16 -29.38
CA PHE A 681 -4.37 38.86 -30.75
C PHE A 681 -3.74 40.08 -31.45
N ASN A 682 -2.53 40.48 -31.04
CA ASN A 682 -1.80 41.64 -31.60
C ASN A 682 -1.55 41.57 -33.12
N GLY A 683 -1.69 40.39 -33.74
CA GLY A 683 -1.55 40.24 -35.18
C GLY A 683 -2.65 40.95 -35.99
N PHE A 684 -3.83 41.19 -35.41
CA PHE A 684 -4.88 41.97 -36.07
C PHE A 684 -4.49 43.45 -36.25
N ASP A 685 -3.76 44.04 -35.29
CA ASP A 685 -3.26 45.42 -35.40
C ASP A 685 -2.30 45.59 -36.58
N SER A 686 -1.47 44.57 -36.84
CA SER A 686 -0.58 44.57 -38.00
C SER A 686 -1.39 44.56 -39.30
N VAL A 687 -2.42 43.71 -39.37
CA VAL A 687 -3.26 43.60 -40.57
C VAL A 687 -4.06 44.88 -40.82
N GLU A 688 -4.61 45.50 -39.78
CA GLU A 688 -5.28 46.80 -39.88
C GLU A 688 -4.37 47.87 -40.47
N ARG A 689 -3.12 47.95 -39.98
CA ARG A 689 -2.11 48.89 -40.49
C ARG A 689 -1.75 48.61 -41.95
N ASP A 690 -1.54 47.34 -42.31
CA ASP A 690 -1.17 46.92 -43.66
C ASP A 690 -2.31 47.20 -44.67
N ILE A 691 -3.56 47.00 -44.26
CA ILE A 691 -4.75 47.32 -45.07
C ILE A 691 -4.90 48.83 -45.20
N GLY A 692 -4.74 49.59 -44.12
CA GLY A 692 -4.79 51.06 -44.15
C GLY A 692 -3.76 51.66 -45.12
N HIS A 693 -2.52 51.16 -45.09
CA HIS A 693 -1.49 51.58 -46.03
C HIS A 693 -1.84 51.23 -47.49
N HIS A 694 -2.41 50.06 -47.73
CA HIS A 694 -2.87 49.68 -49.08
C HIS A 694 -4.00 50.59 -49.59
N ILE A 695 -4.95 50.98 -48.74
CA ILE A 695 -5.99 51.96 -49.10
C ILE A 695 -5.36 53.29 -49.54
N GLN A 696 -4.39 53.81 -48.78
CA GLN A 696 -3.66 55.03 -49.13
C GLN A 696 -2.91 54.91 -50.46
N GLN A 697 -2.30 53.74 -50.73
CA GLN A 697 -1.63 53.50 -52.02
C GLN A 697 -2.62 53.48 -53.20
N LEU A 698 -3.83 52.95 -53.02
CA LEU A 698 -4.89 52.97 -54.04
C LEU A 698 -5.33 54.41 -54.33
N GLU A 699 -5.55 55.22 -53.29
CA GLU A 699 -5.89 56.64 -53.43
C GLU A 699 -4.77 57.42 -54.13
N ALA A 700 -3.53 57.24 -53.69
CA ALA A 700 -2.36 57.85 -54.32
C ALA A 700 -2.23 57.44 -55.80
N LYS A 701 -2.59 56.21 -56.16
CA LYS A 701 -2.60 55.75 -57.55
C LYS A 701 -3.68 56.44 -58.37
N VAL A 702 -4.89 56.61 -57.84
CA VAL A 702 -5.97 57.38 -58.50
C VAL A 702 -5.53 58.82 -58.73
N LEU A 703 -4.96 59.47 -57.70
CA LEU A 703 -4.42 60.82 -57.78
C LEU A 703 -3.29 60.92 -58.81
N SER A 704 -2.35 59.97 -58.82
CA SER A 704 -1.26 59.93 -59.79
C SER A 704 -1.77 59.80 -61.22
N ILE A 705 -2.73 58.90 -61.48
CA ILE A 705 -3.34 58.73 -62.81
C ILE A 705 -3.99 60.05 -63.25
N MET A 706 -4.75 60.69 -62.36
CA MET A 706 -5.41 61.96 -62.69
C MET A 706 -4.39 63.08 -62.93
N ASN A 707 -3.35 63.18 -62.10
CA ASN A 707 -2.30 64.19 -62.25
C ASN A 707 -1.52 64.04 -63.56
N THR A 708 -1.25 62.81 -64.02
CA THR A 708 -0.65 62.56 -65.34
C THR A 708 -1.62 62.99 -66.44
N LEU A 709 -2.89 62.58 -66.38
CA LEU A 709 -3.89 62.95 -67.40
C LEU A 709 -4.12 64.46 -67.49
N LEU A 710 -4.07 65.19 -66.36
CA LEU A 710 -4.18 66.64 -66.34
C LEU A 710 -2.88 67.31 -66.83
N GLY A 711 -1.73 66.82 -66.37
CA GLY A 711 -0.41 67.32 -66.76
C GLY A 711 -0.14 67.23 -68.25
N ASP A 712 -0.49 66.10 -68.88
CA ASP A 712 -0.35 65.91 -70.32
C ASP A 712 -1.19 66.91 -71.11
N GLN A 713 -2.44 67.15 -70.68
CA GLN A 713 -3.31 68.14 -71.34
C GLN A 713 -2.85 69.58 -71.12
N LEU A 714 -2.27 69.90 -69.95
CA LEU A 714 -1.79 71.24 -69.63
C LEU A 714 -0.44 71.57 -70.25
N SER A 715 0.44 70.57 -70.45
CA SER A 715 1.76 70.76 -71.05
C SER A 715 1.68 71.16 -72.53
N ASP A 716 0.71 70.59 -73.25
CA ASP A 716 0.45 70.84 -74.67
C ASP A 716 -0.53 72.01 -74.91
N TRP A 717 -1.10 72.58 -73.84
CA TRP A 717 -2.03 73.68 -73.93
C TRP A 717 -1.30 75.00 -74.23
N GLU A 718 -1.91 75.86 -75.05
CA GLU A 718 -1.49 77.23 -75.32
C GLU A 718 -2.68 78.20 -75.16
N ALA A 719 -2.44 79.40 -74.65
CA ALA A 719 -3.46 80.43 -74.43
C ALA A 719 -3.90 81.12 -75.74
N LYS A 720 -4.63 80.41 -76.59
CA LYS A 720 -5.15 80.89 -77.88
C LYS A 720 -6.65 80.59 -78.04
N PRO A 721 -7.41 81.42 -78.77
CA PRO A 721 -8.78 81.10 -79.14
C PRO A 721 -8.85 79.81 -79.99
N PRO A 722 -9.92 78.99 -79.90
CA PRO A 722 -11.19 79.22 -79.21
C PRO A 722 -11.19 78.80 -77.72
N VAL A 723 -11.93 79.55 -76.89
CA VAL A 723 -12.21 79.23 -75.48
C VAL A 723 -13.64 78.68 -75.34
N PRO A 724 -13.87 77.52 -74.70
CA PRO A 724 -12.89 76.68 -74.04
C PRO A 724 -12.05 75.87 -75.04
N SER A 725 -10.75 75.79 -74.78
CA SER A 725 -9.80 75.04 -75.60
C SER A 725 -10.07 73.54 -75.58
N LYS A 726 -9.54 72.83 -76.59
CA LYS A 726 -9.61 71.37 -76.65
C LYS A 726 -9.06 70.71 -75.38
N HIS A 727 -7.97 71.25 -74.83
CA HIS A 727 -7.32 70.75 -73.62
C HIS A 727 -8.19 70.92 -72.37
N PHE A 728 -8.78 72.10 -72.14
CA PHE A 728 -9.69 72.32 -71.00
C PHE A 728 -10.99 71.52 -71.09
N ARG A 729 -11.53 71.31 -72.30
CA ARG A 729 -12.66 70.38 -72.50
C ARG A 729 -12.29 68.94 -72.17
N ASN A 730 -11.08 68.50 -72.52
CA ASN A 730 -10.60 67.16 -72.20
C ASN A 730 -10.38 67.00 -70.69
N ILE A 731 -9.83 68.02 -70.01
CA ILE A 731 -9.66 68.08 -68.56
C ILE A 731 -11.02 67.94 -67.86
N SER A 732 -11.99 68.77 -68.24
CA SER A 732 -13.37 68.70 -67.72
C SER A 732 -14.00 67.31 -67.95
N ARG A 733 -13.78 66.71 -69.13
CA ARG A 733 -14.25 65.35 -69.45
C ARG A 733 -13.57 64.29 -68.56
N HIS A 734 -12.27 64.37 -68.33
CA HIS A 734 -11.54 63.42 -67.46
C HIS A 734 -12.03 63.51 -66.01
N LEU A 735 -12.25 64.73 -65.50
CA LEU A 735 -12.78 64.96 -64.15
C LEU A 735 -14.22 64.46 -63.98
N THR A 736 -15.06 64.65 -64.99
CA THR A 736 -16.45 64.16 -64.98
C THR A 736 -16.48 62.63 -65.01
N LYS A 737 -15.66 62.00 -65.87
CA LYS A 737 -15.54 60.53 -65.92
C LYS A 737 -15.01 59.93 -64.63
N LEU A 738 -14.05 60.59 -63.97
CA LEU A 738 -13.57 60.17 -62.66
C LEU A 738 -14.70 60.26 -61.62
N HIS A 739 -15.50 61.34 -61.66
CA HIS A 739 -16.61 61.52 -60.74
C HIS A 739 -17.67 60.43 -60.91
N GLU A 740 -18.08 60.14 -62.15
CA GLU A 740 -19.00 59.04 -62.46
C GLU A 740 -18.47 57.68 -61.97
N ALA A 741 -17.16 57.43 -62.12
CA ALA A 741 -16.53 56.20 -61.72
C ALA A 741 -16.43 55.99 -60.20
N VAL A 742 -16.34 57.08 -59.43
CA VAL A 742 -16.06 57.04 -57.98
C VAL A 742 -17.29 57.37 -57.13
N SER A 743 -18.19 58.24 -57.60
CA SER A 743 -19.41 58.66 -56.88
C SER A 743 -20.38 57.54 -56.58
N SER A 744 -20.37 56.47 -57.38
CA SER A 744 -21.21 55.29 -57.17
C SER A 744 -20.68 54.34 -56.11
N VAL A 745 -19.45 54.54 -55.61
CA VAL A 745 -18.74 53.55 -54.78
C VAL A 745 -18.20 54.15 -53.47
N LEU A 746 -17.57 55.32 -53.51
CA LEU A 746 -16.93 55.95 -52.35
C LEU A 746 -17.87 56.93 -51.61
N PRO A 747 -17.68 57.16 -50.30
CA PRO A 747 -18.39 58.20 -49.54
C PRO A 747 -18.05 59.61 -49.99
N GLU A 748 -18.99 60.55 -49.84
CA GLU A 748 -18.84 61.96 -50.26
C GLU A 748 -17.61 62.64 -49.65
N GLU A 749 -17.28 62.35 -48.39
CA GLU A 749 -16.10 62.91 -47.71
C GLU A 749 -14.79 62.52 -48.43
N GLN A 750 -14.62 61.24 -48.74
CA GLN A 750 -13.43 60.73 -49.42
C GLN A 750 -13.32 61.26 -50.86
N ILE A 751 -14.45 61.45 -51.54
CA ILE A 751 -14.48 62.05 -52.87
C ILE A 751 -14.06 63.52 -52.79
N SER A 752 -14.55 64.26 -51.80
CA SER A 752 -14.11 65.65 -51.53
C SER A 752 -12.59 65.72 -51.36
N ASP A 753 -12.00 64.85 -50.54
CA ASP A 753 -10.56 64.86 -50.29
C ASP A 753 -9.72 64.59 -51.55
N ILE A 754 -10.14 63.58 -52.35
CA ILE A 754 -9.49 63.26 -53.63
C ILE A 754 -9.54 64.47 -54.57
N TYR A 755 -10.70 65.13 -54.69
CA TYR A 755 -10.85 66.29 -55.57
C TYR A 755 -10.16 67.54 -55.06
N GLN A 756 -10.03 67.73 -53.74
CA GLN A 756 -9.23 68.81 -53.18
C GLN A 756 -7.76 68.68 -53.56
N GLU A 757 -7.19 67.48 -53.49
CA GLU A 757 -5.80 67.26 -53.86
C GLU A 757 -5.59 67.37 -55.39
N ILE A 758 -6.55 66.87 -56.20
CA ILE A 758 -6.55 67.09 -57.66
C ILE A 758 -6.61 68.58 -57.98
N HIS A 759 -7.46 69.34 -57.30
CA HIS A 759 -7.63 70.77 -57.51
C HIS A 759 -6.35 71.55 -57.16
N LYS A 760 -5.72 71.21 -56.03
CA LYS A 760 -4.43 71.76 -55.62
C LYS A 760 -3.34 71.44 -56.64
N ASN A 761 -3.28 70.21 -57.15
CA ASN A 761 -2.31 69.84 -58.19
C ASN A 761 -2.54 70.60 -59.50
N PHE A 762 -3.80 70.72 -59.93
CA PHE A 762 -4.18 71.51 -61.10
C PHE A 762 -3.72 72.96 -61.00
N LYS A 763 -3.94 73.61 -59.84
CA LYS A 763 -3.46 74.98 -59.57
C LYS A 763 -1.95 75.13 -59.69
N THR A 764 -1.19 74.18 -59.15
CA THR A 764 0.27 74.22 -59.26
C THR A 764 0.72 74.06 -60.71
N ARG A 765 0.12 73.14 -61.47
CA ARG A 765 0.47 72.89 -62.88
C ARG A 765 0.11 74.04 -63.81
N ILE A 766 -1.07 74.64 -63.62
CA ILE A 766 -1.46 75.80 -64.43
C ILE A 766 -0.56 77.00 -64.12
N ARG A 767 -0.19 77.22 -62.84
CA ARG A 767 0.79 78.24 -62.44
C ARG A 767 2.13 78.04 -63.15
N GLU A 768 2.68 76.82 -63.12
CA GLU A 768 3.93 76.47 -63.82
C GLU A 768 3.84 76.79 -65.33
N GLN A 769 2.72 76.45 -65.98
CA GLN A 769 2.54 76.69 -67.42
C GLN A 769 2.36 78.18 -67.75
N ILE A 770 1.67 78.95 -66.90
CA ILE A 770 1.55 80.41 -67.01
C ILE A 770 2.93 81.08 -66.91
N LEU A 771 3.75 80.64 -65.94
CA LEU A 771 5.13 81.12 -65.79
C LEU A 771 5.99 80.77 -67.01
N ARG A 772 5.87 79.53 -67.53
CA ARG A 772 6.60 79.09 -68.73
C ARG A 772 6.25 79.90 -69.97
N MET A 773 4.99 80.34 -70.11
CA MET A 773 4.53 81.17 -71.22
C MET A 773 4.74 82.68 -71.00
N ASN A 774 5.29 83.09 -69.86
CA ASN A 774 5.47 84.50 -69.48
C ASN A 774 4.19 85.36 -69.52
N ILE A 775 3.02 84.76 -69.23
CA ILE A 775 1.75 85.50 -69.19
C ILE A 775 1.69 86.31 -67.89
N GLN A 776 1.39 87.60 -67.98
CA GLN A 776 1.30 88.50 -66.82
C GLN A 776 -0.17 88.82 -66.46
N SER A 777 -0.43 89.09 -65.18
CA SER A 777 -1.73 89.57 -64.67
C SER A 777 -1.95 91.05 -64.99
N ASN A 778 -1.96 91.39 -66.28
CA ASN A 778 -2.03 92.78 -66.77
C ASN A 778 -3.37 93.12 -67.45
N GLY A 779 -4.36 92.23 -67.37
CA GLY A 779 -5.65 92.42 -68.06
C GLY A 779 -5.59 92.30 -69.59
N GLY A 780 -4.48 91.83 -70.16
CA GLY A 780 -4.33 91.66 -71.60
C GLY A 780 -5.16 90.52 -72.21
N PRO A 781 -5.17 90.37 -73.55
CA PRO A 781 -5.98 89.35 -74.23
C PRO A 781 -5.66 87.92 -73.78
N GLN A 782 -4.38 87.60 -73.55
CA GLN A 782 -3.95 86.29 -73.05
C GLN A 782 -4.39 86.07 -71.60
N HIS A 783 -4.31 87.08 -70.74
CA HIS A 783 -4.84 87.03 -69.38
C HIS A 783 -6.35 86.73 -69.39
N GLY A 784 -7.13 87.44 -70.21
CA GLY A 784 -8.57 87.20 -70.36
C GLY A 784 -8.91 85.78 -70.85
N ILE A 785 -8.10 85.22 -71.75
CA ILE A 785 -8.23 83.82 -72.21
C ILE A 785 -8.01 82.85 -71.05
N VAL A 786 -6.94 83.01 -70.27
CA VAL A 786 -6.65 82.15 -69.12
C VAL A 786 -7.75 82.26 -68.06
N THR A 787 -8.21 83.47 -67.73
CA THR A 787 -9.30 83.68 -66.77
C THR A 787 -10.58 82.98 -67.23
N THR A 788 -10.93 83.06 -68.51
CA THR A 788 -12.14 82.41 -69.05
C THR A 788 -12.04 80.88 -69.02
N GLU A 789 -10.86 80.32 -69.29
CA GLU A 789 -10.59 78.88 -69.17
C GLU A 789 -10.66 78.37 -67.71
N VAL A 790 -10.11 79.15 -66.78
CA VAL A 790 -10.19 78.85 -65.34
C VAL A 790 -11.63 78.92 -64.84
N ILE A 791 -12.43 79.89 -65.31
CA ILE A 791 -13.87 79.97 -65.00
C ILE A 791 -14.59 78.72 -65.52
N PHE A 792 -14.29 78.25 -66.74
CA PHE A 792 -14.89 77.03 -67.29
C PHE A 792 -14.53 75.78 -66.45
N TYR A 793 -13.28 75.67 -65.98
CA TYR A 793 -12.86 74.63 -65.05
C TYR A 793 -13.60 74.71 -63.70
N LEU A 794 -13.68 75.91 -63.10
CA LEU A 794 -14.40 76.12 -61.84
C LEU A 794 -15.89 75.82 -61.97
N GLN A 795 -16.51 76.15 -63.11
CA GLN A 795 -17.89 75.81 -63.41
C GLN A 795 -18.08 74.28 -63.49
N THR A 796 -17.13 73.56 -64.09
CA THR A 796 -17.14 72.09 -64.07
C THR A 796 -17.09 71.57 -62.62
N MET A 797 -16.20 72.12 -61.78
CA MET A 797 -16.12 71.72 -60.37
C MET A 797 -17.38 72.08 -59.55
N LYS A 798 -18.02 73.24 -59.84
CA LYS A 798 -19.32 73.65 -59.27
C LYS A 798 -20.42 72.64 -59.62
N MET A 799 -20.45 72.15 -60.87
CA MET A 799 -21.44 71.18 -61.32
C MET A 799 -21.30 69.82 -60.63
N LEU A 800 -20.06 69.39 -60.35
CA LEU A 800 -19.81 68.10 -59.71
C LEU A 800 -20.12 68.11 -58.19
N LYS A 801 -20.25 69.29 -57.55
CA LYS A 801 -20.55 69.47 -56.10
C LYS A 801 -19.58 68.76 -55.14
N VAL A 802 -18.33 68.57 -55.55
CA VAL A 802 -17.36 67.75 -54.80
C VAL A 802 -16.49 68.57 -53.85
N LEU A 803 -16.30 69.87 -54.12
CA LEU A 803 -15.40 70.72 -53.35
C LEU A 803 -16.16 71.58 -52.32
N PRO A 804 -15.55 71.90 -51.16
CA PRO A 804 -16.10 72.89 -50.23
C PRO A 804 -16.29 74.24 -50.90
N ALA A 805 -17.35 74.98 -50.52
CA ALA A 805 -17.70 76.27 -51.12
C ALA A 805 -16.54 77.30 -51.15
N LYS A 806 -15.57 77.19 -50.23
CA LYS A 806 -14.37 78.04 -50.14
C LYS A 806 -13.37 77.82 -51.28
N CYS A 807 -13.28 76.62 -51.84
CA CYS A 807 -12.35 76.29 -52.93
C CYS A 807 -12.90 76.64 -54.32
N VAL A 808 -14.14 77.13 -54.36
CA VAL A 808 -14.93 77.29 -55.59
C VAL A 808 -15.41 78.74 -55.78
N SER A 809 -15.10 79.63 -54.82
CA SER A 809 -15.32 81.07 -54.97
C SER A 809 -14.46 81.65 -56.09
N ASP A 810 -14.91 82.74 -56.70
CA ASP A 810 -14.21 83.33 -57.86
C ASP A 810 -12.79 83.84 -57.51
N ASN A 811 -12.54 84.17 -56.23
CA ASN A 811 -11.21 84.53 -55.72
C ASN A 811 -10.32 83.31 -55.40
N ALA A 812 -10.87 82.09 -55.46
CA ALA A 812 -10.14 80.89 -55.04
C ALA A 812 -8.96 80.57 -55.97
N MET A 813 -8.93 81.10 -57.19
CA MET A 813 -7.87 80.86 -58.18
C MET A 813 -6.94 82.06 -58.35
N GLU A 814 -7.01 83.10 -57.49
CA GLU A 814 -6.09 84.25 -57.56
C GLU A 814 -4.63 83.85 -57.30
N ASP A 815 -4.44 82.80 -56.50
CA ASP A 815 -3.14 82.22 -56.14
C ASP A 815 -2.35 81.69 -57.35
N ILE A 816 -2.99 81.40 -58.49
CA ILE A 816 -2.29 80.90 -59.69
C ILE A 816 -1.41 81.98 -60.34
N TRP A 817 -1.60 83.26 -59.99
CA TRP A 817 -0.85 84.39 -60.52
C TRP A 817 0.32 84.82 -59.63
N ASP A 818 0.36 84.32 -58.39
CA ASP A 818 1.49 84.52 -57.48
C ASP A 818 2.74 83.86 -58.08
N ARG A 819 3.80 84.65 -58.24
CA ARG A 819 5.07 84.25 -58.85
C ARG A 819 6.02 83.57 -57.88
#